data_AF-B8AHJ2-F1
#
_entry.id   AF-B8AHJ2-F1
#
_cell.length_a   1.000
_cell.length_b   1.000
_cell.length_c   1.000
_cell.angle_alpha   90.00
_cell.angle_beta   90.00
_cell.angle_gamma   90.00
#
_symmetry.space_group_name_H-M   'P 1'
#
loop_
_entity.id
_entity.type
_entity.pdbx_description
1 polymer ?
#
loop_
_entity_poly.entity_id
_entity_poly.type
_entity_poly.pdbx_seq_one_letter_code
_entity_poly.pdbx_strand_id
1 'polypeptide(L)'
;MSPSGRLPAPFVFPLVLLLLALVPSPEAAESTPGTRTRKIGGAASVFSLFNLKPQNKFWSESVIRTEFDDLEGSTSRDSSKKALLNFTRAAMRVLMLYFKNLEFFSNIANYMSLAEVDSIYLSVPVNFIFIGFDGKGGHEFKLGPEELERWFTKIDHIFEQTRIPPVGEVLTPFYKTSVKKLKQYDLPLISHINHNFSVHAVHMGEDVMSVFQHAIKVLSRREDITDSREGAEALWQVDSDQMEHLFSTLVDHLQIQEAYNIFILNPKTIGKSTQYGYRKGFSESEINLLRENKTLQARILQSKSDKRLYLDIEKGVNRRPLYESHPLSSFSWTTSDNMDMGDWSKKCKEALSNFELLKEGKSKDDIIYDKAVQVLHGKKDELHDIFESALKSSDLKGLHAECLTDMWIGRDRFAFIDLSAGPFAWGPAVGGDGVRTELSLPNVAKTVGAVAEVIEEEAEAKLQDTIRERFSSFGENYHAVDILLAEIDVYELFAFKHCVGRRVQLALCKELDERMHDLKSELEGYNTGDSDDINKKKALDALNRMEKWNLFKDVPEEHHSYTVARDSFLAHLGSVLWGSMSHVIAPSVSHRAHHYYDKLSFQLYFVTQEKVRNMKQFPVNVKSVTEGLSSVLLQFQKPMFSQRMLSLSEDPALMMAFSIARRAAAVPLLLVNGTYKSTVHTYLDSAILQHQLQRLSEHNSLKGGHSNHRSTLEIPIFWFIHSEPLLLDKHYQAKSLSNMVVVVQSEVDSWESHLQCNGRSILWDLRRPVKAAIAATAEYVSGLLPSHLAYSPAHETATEDWTWSVGCNPLSITSKGWQLSEFQRDVIARNYIITAVEESIQIINSAIQQLITERTSERGFKLFKAQERVLVEKYNSVVSLWRRVSAMSKGLRYGDAVKLTSMLEEASHGFANAVNSTISSLHPVQCTRERKVDVQLDLTTIPAFLAVFLLLWFLLRPRRPKPKIN
;
A
#
# COMPACT_ATOMS: atom_id res chain seq x y z
N MET A 1 -4.27 -69.88 -37.32
CA MET A 1 -3.31 -70.54 -38.22
C MET A 1 -2.44 -69.46 -38.85
N SER A 2 -1.14 -69.45 -38.53
CA SER A 2 -0.08 -68.90 -39.41
C SER A 2 0.26 -69.98 -40.48
N PRO A 3 0.98 -69.69 -41.60
CA PRO A 3 2.42 -69.36 -41.66
C PRO A 3 2.71 -68.10 -42.54
N SER A 4 3.86 -67.40 -42.60
CA SER A 4 5.30 -67.60 -42.31
C SER A 4 6.21 -67.99 -43.49
N GLY A 5 7.25 -67.19 -43.77
CA GLY A 5 8.48 -67.58 -44.49
C GLY A 5 8.71 -66.94 -45.87
N ARG A 6 9.96 -66.70 -46.34
CA ARG A 6 11.31 -66.87 -45.76
C ARG A 6 12.33 -65.97 -46.51
N LEU A 7 13.46 -65.65 -45.85
CA LEU A 7 14.71 -65.15 -46.47
C LEU A 7 15.41 -66.23 -47.32
N PRO A 8 16.42 -65.87 -48.13
CA PRO A 8 17.80 -66.19 -47.70
C PRO A 8 18.88 -65.14 -48.03
N ALA A 9 19.93 -65.12 -47.20
CA ALA A 9 21.33 -64.80 -47.53
C ALA A 9 22.16 -66.10 -47.35
N PRO A 10 23.42 -66.25 -47.84
CA PRO A 10 24.63 -65.51 -47.42
C PRO A 10 25.42 -64.94 -48.63
N PHE A 11 26.49 -64.14 -48.53
CA PHE A 11 27.86 -64.35 -47.99
C PHE A 11 28.56 -62.96 -47.94
N VAL A 12 29.58 -62.61 -47.14
CA VAL A 12 30.30 -63.26 -46.01
C VAL A 12 30.88 -62.18 -45.06
N PHE A 13 31.68 -62.55 -44.05
CA PHE A 13 32.30 -61.72 -42.98
C PHE A 13 33.86 -61.87 -43.03
N PRO A 14 34.73 -61.14 -42.27
CA PRO A 14 34.68 -61.01 -40.79
C PRO A 14 35.22 -59.73 -40.11
N LEU A 15 34.78 -59.54 -38.84
CA LEU A 15 35.46 -58.97 -37.64
C LEU A 15 36.20 -57.59 -37.70
N VAL A 16 36.35 -56.77 -36.63
CA VAL A 16 35.70 -56.48 -35.31
C VAL A 16 36.68 -55.61 -34.47
N LEU A 17 36.18 -54.92 -33.42
CA LEU A 17 36.89 -54.23 -32.30
C LEU A 17 37.42 -52.78 -32.48
N LEU A 18 37.13 -51.99 -31.41
CA LEU A 18 37.68 -50.69 -30.95
C LEU A 18 37.64 -49.49 -31.93
N LEU A 19 37.16 -48.28 -31.58
CA LEU A 19 37.03 -47.58 -30.30
C LEU A 19 38.39 -47.33 -29.59
N LEU A 20 39.20 -46.40 -30.10
CA LEU A 20 40.18 -45.62 -29.32
C LEU A 20 40.79 -44.43 -30.11
N ALA A 21 41.22 -43.42 -29.35
CA ALA A 21 42.25 -42.41 -29.64
C ALA A 21 42.12 -41.46 -30.86
N LEU A 22 42.06 -40.15 -30.54
CA LEU A 22 42.45 -39.02 -31.39
C LEU A 22 43.99 -38.82 -31.37
N VAL A 23 44.51 -38.03 -32.33
CA VAL A 23 45.89 -37.48 -32.40
C VAL A 23 46.94 -38.56 -32.82
N PRO A 24 48.03 -38.31 -33.60
CA PRO A 24 48.75 -37.04 -33.85
C PRO A 24 49.17 -36.71 -35.31
N SER A 25 49.69 -35.50 -35.53
CA SER A 25 51.00 -35.25 -36.21
C SER A 25 51.49 -33.79 -35.97
N PRO A 26 52.82 -33.48 -35.93
CA PRO A 26 53.35 -32.26 -35.29
C PRO A 26 54.29 -31.39 -36.18
N GLU A 27 55.25 -30.68 -35.53
CA GLU A 27 56.35 -29.78 -36.02
C GLU A 27 56.00 -28.27 -36.05
N ALA A 28 56.81 -27.29 -35.62
CA ALA A 28 57.98 -27.17 -34.71
C ALA A 28 58.14 -25.65 -34.34
N ALA A 29 59.01 -25.10 -33.46
CA ALA A 29 60.11 -25.59 -32.61
C ALA A 29 60.36 -24.63 -31.39
N GLU A 30 61.43 -24.91 -30.62
CA GLU A 30 62.38 -24.06 -29.83
C GLU A 30 62.19 -22.53 -29.64
N SER A 31 62.63 -21.86 -28.54
CA SER A 31 63.17 -22.27 -27.22
C SER A 31 63.30 -21.05 -26.24
N THR A 32 63.59 -21.31 -24.96
CA THR A 32 64.05 -20.38 -23.88
C THR A 32 63.05 -19.42 -23.17
N PRO A 33 63.30 -19.03 -21.88
CA PRO A 33 62.26 -18.57 -20.96
C PRO A 33 62.27 -17.05 -20.68
N GLY A 34 61.10 -16.49 -20.35
CA GLY A 34 60.97 -15.09 -19.94
C GLY A 34 59.72 -14.81 -19.12
N THR A 35 59.92 -14.24 -17.93
CA THR A 35 58.93 -13.74 -16.97
C THR A 35 57.77 -12.98 -17.59
N ARG A 36 56.53 -13.47 -17.41
CA ARG A 36 55.30 -12.64 -17.47
C ARG A 36 54.20 -13.20 -16.58
N THR A 37 53.95 -12.51 -15.48
CA THR A 37 52.80 -12.69 -14.59
C THR A 37 51.49 -12.48 -15.36
N ARG A 38 50.76 -13.56 -15.65
CA ARG A 38 49.40 -13.45 -16.18
C ARG A 38 48.45 -13.08 -15.03
N LYS A 39 47.98 -11.82 -15.04
CA LYS A 39 46.75 -11.43 -14.35
C LYS A 39 45.61 -12.32 -14.84
N ILE A 40 45.14 -13.23 -14.01
CA ILE A 40 43.81 -13.82 -14.18
C ILE A 40 42.86 -12.80 -13.58
N GLY A 41 41.99 -12.23 -14.41
CA GLY A 41 40.97 -11.30 -13.94
C GLY A 41 39.99 -12.04 -13.03
N GLY A 42 39.85 -11.58 -11.79
CA GLY A 42 38.83 -12.10 -10.89
C GLY A 42 37.45 -11.84 -11.49
N ALA A 43 36.63 -12.89 -11.62
CA ALA A 43 35.21 -12.73 -11.85
C ALA A 43 34.63 -11.95 -10.67
N ALA A 44 33.85 -10.90 -10.94
CA ALA A 44 33.23 -10.11 -9.89
C ALA A 44 32.20 -10.95 -9.13
N SER A 45 32.29 -10.99 -7.80
CA SER A 45 31.21 -11.48 -6.97
C SER A 45 29.98 -10.60 -7.20
N VAL A 46 28.86 -11.22 -7.58
CA VAL A 46 27.60 -10.52 -7.86
C VAL A 46 26.82 -10.20 -6.58
N PHE A 47 27.22 -10.78 -5.44
CA PHE A 47 26.62 -10.51 -4.13
C PHE A 47 27.60 -9.84 -3.17
N SER A 48 27.59 -8.50 -3.22
CA SER A 48 27.72 -7.69 -2.02
C SER A 48 26.68 -6.58 -2.06
N LEU A 49 25.66 -6.68 -1.20
CA LEU A 49 24.68 -5.61 -0.98
C LEU A 49 25.34 -4.33 -0.40
N PHE A 50 26.55 -4.47 0.15
CA PHE A 50 27.31 -3.46 0.87
C PHE A 50 28.48 -2.86 0.09
N ASN A 51 28.82 -3.40 -1.09
CA ASN A 51 29.97 -2.96 -1.89
C ASN A 51 29.70 -3.01 -3.41
N LEU A 52 28.62 -2.37 -3.84
CA LEU A 52 28.40 -2.01 -5.24
C LEU A 52 29.14 -0.71 -5.52
N LYS A 53 30.13 -0.76 -6.42
CA LYS A 53 30.72 0.46 -7.00
C LYS A 53 29.62 1.38 -7.54
N PRO A 54 29.77 2.72 -7.51
CA PRO A 54 28.74 3.69 -7.90
C PRO A 54 28.21 3.58 -9.36
N GLN A 55 28.78 2.69 -10.18
CA GLN A 55 28.34 2.41 -11.56
C GLN A 55 27.60 1.07 -11.73
N ASN A 56 27.62 0.16 -10.74
CA ASN A 56 26.95 -1.15 -10.84
C ASN A 56 25.52 -1.10 -10.31
N LYS A 57 24.61 -0.60 -11.16
CA LYS A 57 23.17 -0.63 -10.99
C LYS A 57 22.63 -2.07 -11.07
N PHE A 58 22.23 -2.66 -9.94
CA PHE A 58 21.61 -4.00 -9.88
C PHE A 58 20.26 -4.04 -10.62
N TRP A 59 19.50 -2.95 -10.52
CA TRP A 59 18.41 -2.60 -11.41
C TRP A 59 18.91 -1.50 -12.34
N SER A 60 19.07 -1.80 -13.63
CA SER A 60 19.42 -0.79 -14.63
C SER A 60 18.32 0.28 -14.70
N GLU A 61 18.67 1.52 -15.07
CA GLU A 61 17.69 2.62 -15.24
C GLU A 61 16.56 2.29 -16.24
N SER A 62 16.74 1.25 -17.06
CA SER A 62 15.69 0.66 -17.90
C SER A 62 14.55 -0.03 -17.12
N VAL A 63 14.57 -0.04 -15.78
CA VAL A 63 13.41 -0.37 -14.93
C VAL A 63 12.45 0.83 -14.80
N ILE A 64 12.90 2.04 -15.16
CA ILE A 64 12.00 3.15 -15.46
C ILE A 64 11.30 2.84 -16.79
N ARG A 65 10.14 2.17 -16.73
CA ARG A 65 9.15 2.28 -17.81
C ARG A 65 8.66 3.73 -17.82
N THR A 66 8.64 4.41 -18.96
CA THR A 66 7.86 5.65 -19.02
C THR A 66 6.39 5.26 -18.87
N GLU A 67 5.58 6.16 -18.31
CA GLU A 67 4.23 5.90 -17.80
C GLU A 67 3.31 5.16 -18.80
N PHE A 68 3.61 5.23 -20.10
CA PHE A 68 2.79 4.66 -21.18
C PHE A 68 3.61 4.16 -22.40
N ASP A 69 4.86 3.68 -22.24
CA ASP A 69 5.66 3.11 -23.35
C ASP A 69 4.92 1.95 -24.06
N ASP A 70 4.25 1.10 -23.27
CA ASP A 70 3.47 -0.04 -23.76
C ASP A 70 2.18 0.37 -24.53
N LEU A 71 1.85 1.68 -24.59
CA LEU A 71 0.66 2.23 -25.26
C LEU A 71 0.95 3.08 -26.51
N GLU A 72 2.07 2.85 -27.22
CA GLU A 72 2.30 3.46 -28.53
C GLU A 72 1.31 2.95 -29.60
N GLY A 73 0.16 3.61 -29.71
CA GLY A 73 -0.85 3.30 -30.72
C GLY A 73 -0.35 3.46 -32.16
N SER A 74 -0.78 2.57 -33.06
CA SER A 74 -0.35 2.59 -34.46
C SER A 74 -0.64 3.90 -35.17
N THR A 75 0.38 4.51 -35.77
CA THR A 75 0.20 5.57 -36.78
C THR A 75 -0.51 5.01 -38.01
N SER A 76 -1.38 5.82 -38.63
CA SER A 76 -2.18 5.39 -39.79
C SER A 76 -1.27 5.03 -40.97
N ARG A 77 -1.16 3.72 -41.27
CA ARG A 77 -0.24 3.20 -42.29
C ARG A 77 -0.75 3.47 -43.71
N ASP A 78 -0.29 4.57 -44.30
CA ASP A 78 -0.55 4.90 -45.70
C ASP A 78 0.34 4.12 -46.68
N SER A 79 -0.21 3.04 -47.23
CA SER A 79 -0.01 2.61 -48.63
C SER A 79 -0.81 1.33 -48.88
N SER A 80 -1.92 1.45 -49.62
CA SER A 80 -2.95 0.40 -49.76
C SER A 80 -2.42 -1.00 -50.12
N LYS A 81 -1.43 -1.09 -51.02
CA LYS A 81 -0.84 -2.37 -51.43
C LYS A 81 0.07 -3.00 -50.35
N LYS A 82 0.81 -2.21 -49.57
CA LYS A 82 1.62 -2.72 -48.43
C LYS A 82 0.73 -3.04 -47.23
N ALA A 83 -0.31 -2.25 -46.99
CA ALA A 83 -1.26 -2.47 -45.91
C ALA A 83 -2.04 -3.80 -46.06
N LEU A 84 -2.55 -4.11 -47.27
CA LEU A 84 -3.20 -5.40 -47.54
C LEU A 84 -2.23 -6.58 -47.36
N LEU A 85 -0.98 -6.43 -47.81
CA LEU A 85 0.07 -7.42 -47.59
C LEU A 85 0.37 -7.62 -46.10
N ASN A 86 0.43 -6.57 -45.28
CA ASN A 86 0.64 -6.70 -43.84
C ASN A 86 -0.59 -7.30 -43.12
N PHE A 87 -1.80 -6.92 -43.52
CA PHE A 87 -3.06 -7.47 -43.00
C PHE A 87 -3.21 -8.97 -43.31
N THR A 88 -2.56 -9.47 -44.35
CA THR A 88 -2.59 -10.90 -44.73
C THR A 88 -1.30 -11.67 -44.39
N ARG A 89 -0.17 -10.99 -44.13
CA ARG A 89 1.16 -11.61 -43.87
C ARG A 89 1.70 -11.45 -42.44
N ALA A 90 0.92 -11.06 -41.43
CA ALA A 90 1.43 -11.17 -40.05
C ALA A 90 1.74 -12.63 -39.63
N ALA A 91 1.39 -13.61 -40.46
CA ALA A 91 1.79 -15.02 -40.36
C ALA A 91 3.10 -15.40 -41.10
N MET A 92 3.85 -14.47 -41.72
CA MET A 92 4.92 -14.85 -42.67
C MET A 92 6.26 -14.10 -42.55
N ARG A 93 6.68 -13.67 -41.36
CA ARG A 93 8.10 -13.34 -41.10
C ARG A 93 8.47 -13.54 -39.62
N VAL A 94 9.69 -14.07 -39.41
CA VAL A 94 10.33 -14.37 -38.11
C VAL A 94 9.80 -15.61 -37.36
N LEU A 95 9.96 -16.81 -37.94
CA LEU A 95 10.69 -17.94 -37.30
C LEU A 95 10.97 -19.18 -38.18
N MET A 96 10.98 -19.05 -39.51
CA MET A 96 11.07 -20.20 -40.44
C MET A 96 12.48 -20.86 -40.54
N LEU A 97 13.22 -20.93 -39.43
CA LEU A 97 14.54 -21.58 -39.32
C LEU A 97 14.71 -22.50 -38.10
N TYR A 98 13.84 -22.47 -37.07
CA TYR A 98 14.07 -23.26 -35.85
C TYR A 98 12.88 -24.06 -35.29
N PHE A 99 11.62 -23.66 -35.51
CA PHE A 99 10.46 -24.43 -35.02
C PHE A 99 9.47 -24.71 -36.14
N LYS A 100 9.19 -26.00 -36.39
CA LYS A 100 8.44 -26.47 -37.57
C LYS A 100 6.93 -26.63 -37.36
N ASN A 101 6.40 -26.31 -36.17
CA ASN A 101 5.03 -26.63 -35.73
C ASN A 101 4.33 -25.52 -34.89
N LEU A 102 4.57 -24.23 -35.17
CA LEU A 102 3.72 -23.15 -34.63
C LEU A 102 3.15 -22.27 -35.75
N GLU A 103 1.84 -22.36 -35.99
CA GLU A 103 1.10 -21.45 -36.87
C GLU A 103 0.68 -20.20 -36.08
N PHE A 104 1.43 -19.10 -36.23
CA PHE A 104 0.98 -17.79 -35.75
C PHE A 104 0.00 -17.19 -36.76
N PHE A 105 -1.29 -17.18 -36.42
CA PHE A 105 -2.33 -16.56 -37.24
C PHE A 105 -2.32 -15.03 -37.12
N SER A 106 -2.55 -14.34 -38.24
CA SER A 106 -2.75 -12.90 -38.25
C SER A 106 -4.16 -12.55 -37.73
N ASN A 107 -4.23 -11.78 -36.64
CA ASN A 107 -5.48 -11.25 -36.07
C ASN A 107 -5.52 -9.72 -36.17
N ILE A 108 -6.68 -9.12 -35.88
CA ILE A 108 -6.89 -7.68 -36.05
C ILE A 108 -6.07 -6.87 -35.06
N ALA A 109 -5.98 -7.32 -33.80
CA ALA A 109 -5.18 -6.69 -32.76
C ALA A 109 -3.69 -6.55 -33.16
N ASN A 110 -3.06 -7.64 -33.62
CA ASN A 110 -1.66 -7.65 -34.05
C ASN A 110 -1.41 -6.74 -35.26
N TYR A 111 -2.36 -6.64 -36.20
CA TYR A 111 -2.25 -5.71 -37.33
C TYR A 111 -2.30 -4.24 -36.89
N MET A 112 -3.15 -3.93 -35.90
CA MET A 112 -3.27 -2.61 -35.27
C MET A 112 -2.18 -2.33 -34.21
N SER A 113 -1.32 -3.30 -33.92
CA SER A 113 -0.35 -3.23 -32.81
C SER A 113 -1.00 -2.90 -31.45
N LEU A 114 -2.19 -3.45 -31.20
CA LEU A 114 -2.87 -3.39 -29.91
C LEU A 114 -2.46 -4.60 -29.06
N ALA A 115 -2.03 -4.34 -27.82
CA ALA A 115 -1.76 -5.33 -26.79
C ALA A 115 -2.64 -5.04 -25.57
N GLU A 116 -2.88 -6.06 -24.74
CA GLU A 116 -3.53 -5.87 -23.45
C GLU A 116 -2.66 -5.02 -22.51
N VAL A 117 -3.32 -4.21 -21.69
CA VAL A 117 -2.66 -3.35 -20.71
C VAL A 117 -2.39 -4.18 -19.46
N ASP A 118 -1.12 -4.52 -19.25
CA ASP A 118 -0.66 -5.24 -18.04
C ASP A 118 -0.68 -4.34 -16.80
N SER A 119 -0.12 -3.12 -16.91
CA SER A 119 -0.06 -2.16 -15.82
C SER A 119 -0.06 -0.69 -16.27
N ILE A 120 -0.53 0.21 -15.39
CA ILE A 120 -0.42 1.68 -15.50
C ILE A 120 0.24 2.20 -14.22
N TYR A 121 1.20 3.12 -14.37
CA TYR A 121 1.95 3.71 -13.26
C TYR A 121 1.47 5.15 -12.98
N LEU A 122 1.05 5.43 -11.75
CA LEU A 122 0.69 6.77 -11.29
C LEU A 122 1.83 7.37 -10.45
N SER A 123 2.39 8.51 -10.86
CA SER A 123 3.43 9.19 -10.08
C SER A 123 2.89 9.74 -8.76
N VAL A 124 3.65 9.52 -7.67
CA VAL A 124 3.33 9.97 -6.31
C VAL A 124 4.55 10.70 -5.71
N PRO A 125 4.58 12.05 -5.71
CA PRO A 125 5.68 12.82 -5.14
C PRO A 125 5.69 12.80 -3.61
N VAL A 126 6.84 12.46 -3.03
CA VAL A 126 7.06 12.38 -1.57
C VAL A 126 8.33 13.15 -1.19
N ASN A 127 8.28 13.86 -0.07
CA ASN A 127 9.42 14.51 0.55
C ASN A 127 9.72 13.86 1.92
N PHE A 128 10.96 13.43 2.15
CA PHE A 128 11.45 12.97 3.46
C PHE A 128 12.36 14.05 4.06
N ILE A 129 11.89 14.72 5.11
CA ILE A 129 12.50 15.95 5.62
C ILE A 129 13.18 15.67 6.97
N PHE A 130 14.50 15.58 6.96
CA PHE A 130 15.35 15.26 8.11
C PHE A 130 15.74 16.54 8.87
N ILE A 131 15.44 16.62 10.16
CA ILE A 131 15.76 17.75 11.05
C ILE A 131 16.57 17.22 12.24
N GLY A 132 17.77 17.78 12.47
CA GLY A 132 18.66 17.35 13.57
C GLY A 132 19.55 16.14 13.24
N PHE A 133 19.89 15.95 11.96
CA PHE A 133 20.82 14.93 11.47
C PHE A 133 22.10 15.55 10.87
N ASP A 134 22.43 16.76 11.28
CA ASP A 134 23.59 17.56 10.86
C ASP A 134 24.80 17.41 11.80
N GLY A 135 24.68 16.60 12.85
CA GLY A 135 25.63 16.52 13.96
C GLY A 135 25.32 17.48 15.12
N LYS A 136 24.30 18.35 15.02
CA LYS A 136 23.91 19.29 16.09
C LYS A 136 22.64 18.87 16.82
N GLY A 137 21.90 17.89 16.29
CA GLY A 137 20.73 17.25 16.93
C GLY A 137 21.08 16.23 18.03
N GLY A 138 20.14 15.33 18.31
CA GLY A 138 20.25 14.28 19.32
C GLY A 138 21.45 13.36 19.07
N HIS A 139 22.21 13.09 20.14
CA HIS A 139 23.44 12.28 20.12
C HIS A 139 24.52 12.72 19.11
N GLU A 140 24.46 13.97 18.65
CA GLU A 140 25.37 14.52 17.63
C GLU A 140 25.42 13.66 16.34
N PHE A 141 24.31 12.97 16.08
CA PHE A 141 24.20 12.03 14.97
C PHE A 141 24.13 12.79 13.64
N LYS A 142 25.01 12.41 12.71
CA LYS A 142 25.17 13.04 11.40
C LYS A 142 24.92 12.00 10.30
N LEU A 143 23.93 12.24 9.45
CA LEU A 143 23.68 11.45 8.25
C LEU A 143 24.30 12.13 7.03
N GLY A 144 25.05 11.37 6.23
CA GLY A 144 25.63 11.86 4.97
C GLY A 144 24.65 11.75 3.80
N PRO A 145 24.79 12.61 2.75
CA PRO A 145 24.01 12.46 1.53
C PRO A 145 24.29 11.11 0.84
N GLU A 146 25.54 10.65 0.84
CA GLU A 146 25.95 9.38 0.23
C GLU A 146 25.32 8.16 0.92
N GLU A 147 25.21 8.18 2.26
CA GLU A 147 24.53 7.11 3.02
C GLU A 147 23.05 7.05 2.66
N LEU A 148 22.40 8.21 2.59
CA LEU A 148 20.97 8.31 2.30
C LEU A 148 20.67 7.98 0.84
N GLU A 149 21.48 8.43 -0.12
CA GLU A 149 21.37 8.02 -1.52
C GLU A 149 21.58 6.50 -1.68
N ARG A 150 22.60 5.92 -1.03
CA ARG A 150 22.88 4.47 -1.05
C ARG A 150 21.74 3.61 -0.50
N TRP A 151 21.04 4.07 0.53
CA TRP A 151 19.93 3.35 1.16
C TRP A 151 18.59 3.63 0.47
N PHE A 152 18.22 4.90 0.28
CA PHE A 152 16.89 5.28 -0.19
C PHE A 152 16.69 5.08 -1.70
N THR A 153 17.75 5.09 -2.52
CA THR A 153 17.66 4.67 -3.94
C THR A 153 17.36 3.17 -4.11
N LYS A 154 17.49 2.37 -3.03
CA LYS A 154 17.20 0.93 -3.01
C LYS A 154 15.86 0.60 -2.34
N ILE A 155 15.13 1.59 -1.82
CA ILE A 155 13.76 1.36 -1.34
C ILE A 155 12.88 1.04 -2.55
N ASP A 156 11.86 0.20 -2.35
CA ASP A 156 10.92 -0.06 -3.43
C ASP A 156 10.13 1.23 -3.73
N HIS A 157 10.25 1.71 -4.97
CA HIS A 157 9.54 2.89 -5.45
C HIS A 157 8.22 2.53 -6.15
N ILE A 158 7.94 1.25 -6.39
CA ILE A 158 6.76 0.79 -7.13
C ILE A 158 5.87 -0.05 -6.21
N PHE A 159 4.73 0.50 -5.79
CA PHE A 159 3.78 -0.20 -4.95
C PHE A 159 2.55 -0.63 -5.76
N GLU A 160 2.20 -1.90 -5.70
CA GLU A 160 0.96 -2.42 -6.26
C GLU A 160 -0.25 -1.82 -5.54
N GLN A 161 -1.23 -1.27 -6.27
CA GLN A 161 -2.51 -0.94 -5.64
C GLN A 161 -3.23 -2.24 -5.28
N THR A 162 -3.46 -2.44 -3.99
CA THR A 162 -4.12 -3.63 -3.47
C THR A 162 -5.52 -3.32 -2.95
N ARG A 163 -6.38 -4.35 -2.96
CA ARG A 163 -7.71 -4.32 -2.34
C ARG A 163 -7.83 -5.40 -1.28
N ILE A 164 -8.42 -5.06 -0.15
CA ILE A 164 -8.68 -6.00 0.94
C ILE A 164 -10.01 -6.72 0.69
N PRO A 165 -10.01 -8.06 0.54
CA PRO A 165 -11.22 -8.86 0.37
C PRO A 165 -12.17 -8.70 1.58
N PRO A 166 -13.48 -8.98 1.44
CA PRO A 166 -14.38 -8.90 2.57
C PRO A 166 -13.94 -9.90 3.65
N VAL A 167 -13.47 -9.35 4.77
CA VAL A 167 -13.09 -10.16 5.93
C VAL A 167 -14.32 -10.93 6.41
N GLY A 168 -14.13 -12.21 6.73
CA GLY A 168 -15.20 -13.16 7.00
C GLY A 168 -15.89 -12.93 8.36
N GLU A 169 -15.75 -13.89 9.27
CA GLU A 169 -15.95 -13.54 10.66
C GLU A 169 -14.88 -12.51 11.03
N VAL A 170 -15.36 -11.35 11.51
CA VAL A 170 -14.72 -10.29 12.29
C VAL A 170 -13.18 -10.29 12.33
N LEU A 171 -12.56 -9.14 12.05
CA LEU A 171 -11.23 -8.80 12.56
C LEU A 171 -11.27 -8.85 14.10
N THR A 172 -11.11 -10.05 14.66
CA THR A 172 -10.75 -10.24 16.05
C THR A 172 -9.25 -9.98 16.13
N PRO A 173 -8.78 -8.99 16.92
CA PRO A 173 -7.34 -8.73 17.14
C PRO A 173 -6.51 -9.90 17.68
N PHE A 174 -7.16 -11.05 17.91
CA PHE A 174 -6.68 -12.22 18.62
C PHE A 174 -6.46 -13.44 17.68
N TYR A 175 -6.95 -13.40 16.43
CA TYR A 175 -6.92 -14.54 15.51
C TYR A 175 -6.56 -14.10 14.09
N LYS A 176 -5.73 -14.91 13.39
CA LYS A 176 -5.35 -14.67 12.00
C LYS A 176 -6.59 -14.51 11.11
N THR A 177 -6.59 -13.46 10.30
CA THR A 177 -7.64 -13.09 9.34
C THR A 177 -7.92 -14.21 8.34
N SER A 178 -8.96 -15.01 8.59
CA SER A 178 -9.44 -15.97 7.60
C SER A 178 -10.15 -15.23 6.46
N VAL A 179 -9.40 -14.95 5.39
CA VAL A 179 -9.96 -14.37 4.16
C VAL A 179 -10.97 -15.35 3.57
N LYS A 180 -12.25 -14.97 3.57
CA LYS A 180 -13.27 -15.67 2.79
C LYS A 180 -13.01 -15.36 1.31
N LYS A 181 -12.30 -16.26 0.62
CA LYS A 181 -12.12 -16.17 -0.84
C LYS A 181 -13.49 -16.19 -1.51
N LEU A 182 -13.95 -15.03 -1.99
CA LEU A 182 -15.16 -14.95 -2.81
C LEU A 182 -14.93 -15.72 -4.11
N LYS A 183 -16.00 -16.29 -4.67
CA LYS A 183 -15.94 -16.96 -5.98
C LYS A 183 -15.65 -15.98 -7.13
N GLN A 184 -16.00 -14.72 -6.94
CA GLN A 184 -15.78 -13.62 -7.89
C GLN A 184 -15.76 -12.31 -7.09
N TYR A 185 -14.89 -11.38 -7.48
CA TYR A 185 -14.81 -10.01 -6.96
C TYR A 185 -15.22 -9.03 -8.07
N ASP A 186 -15.66 -7.82 -7.70
CA ASP A 186 -16.02 -6.78 -8.68
C ASP A 186 -14.79 -6.32 -9.47
N LEU A 187 -13.66 -6.16 -8.77
CA LEU A 187 -12.35 -5.78 -9.30
C LEU A 187 -11.26 -6.71 -8.71
N PRO A 188 -10.11 -6.90 -9.36
CA PRO A 188 -9.05 -7.78 -8.85
C PRO A 188 -8.43 -7.25 -7.55
N LEU A 189 -7.95 -8.17 -6.71
CA LEU A 189 -7.32 -7.84 -5.42
C LEU A 189 -5.95 -7.16 -5.56
N ILE A 190 -5.26 -7.42 -6.66
CA ILE A 190 -4.09 -6.67 -7.11
C ILE A 190 -4.54 -5.93 -8.37
N SER A 191 -4.51 -4.60 -8.36
CA SER A 191 -4.97 -3.78 -9.47
C SER A 191 -3.97 -3.79 -10.62
N HIS A 192 -4.41 -3.46 -11.83
CA HIS A 192 -3.51 -3.09 -12.94
C HIS A 192 -2.83 -1.72 -12.72
N ILE A 193 -3.04 -1.06 -11.58
CA ILE A 193 -2.54 0.27 -11.27
C ILE A 193 -1.48 0.18 -10.18
N ASN A 194 -0.31 0.73 -10.45
CA ASN A 194 0.82 0.80 -9.52
C ASN A 194 1.14 2.26 -9.20
N HIS A 195 1.56 2.54 -7.96
CA HIS A 195 2.06 3.86 -7.56
C HIS A 195 3.57 3.90 -7.77
N ASN A 196 4.06 4.90 -8.48
CA ASN A 196 5.49 5.15 -8.72
C ASN A 196 5.93 6.36 -7.89
N PHE A 197 6.66 6.11 -6.80
CA PHE A 197 7.03 7.11 -5.81
C PHE A 197 8.35 7.82 -6.18
N SER A 198 8.27 9.11 -6.50
CA SER A 198 9.46 9.97 -6.58
C SER A 198 9.78 10.49 -5.18
N VAL A 199 10.93 10.09 -4.63
CA VAL A 199 11.34 10.42 -3.27
C VAL A 199 12.38 11.53 -3.30
N HIS A 200 12.07 12.67 -2.70
CA HIS A 200 13.01 13.75 -2.47
C HIS A 200 13.37 13.81 -1.00
N ALA A 201 14.63 13.54 -0.66
CA ALA A 201 15.11 13.68 0.71
C ALA A 201 15.73 15.08 0.91
N VAL A 202 15.27 15.75 1.95
CA VAL A 202 15.64 17.13 2.27
C VAL A 202 16.23 17.15 3.67
N HIS A 203 17.40 17.76 3.83
CA HIS A 203 18.04 17.92 5.12
C HIS A 203 17.98 19.37 5.57
N MET A 204 17.53 19.57 6.80
CA MET A 204 17.31 20.86 7.42
C MET A 204 18.36 21.12 8.49
N GLY A 205 19.07 22.22 8.35
CA GLY A 205 20.16 22.64 9.23
C GLY A 205 19.71 23.26 10.55
N GLU A 206 20.72 23.74 11.28
CA GLU A 206 20.63 24.21 12.66
C GLU A 206 19.50 25.23 12.93
N ASP A 207 19.27 26.17 12.01
CA ASP A 207 18.26 27.21 12.21
C ASP A 207 16.84 26.63 12.34
N VAL A 208 16.49 25.64 11.52
CA VAL A 208 15.20 24.96 11.57
C VAL A 208 15.13 24.08 12.81
N MET A 209 16.18 23.28 13.07
CA MET A 209 16.27 22.44 14.26
C MET A 209 16.11 23.24 15.57
N SER A 210 16.72 24.42 15.67
CA SER A 210 16.64 25.28 16.86
C SER A 210 15.23 25.84 17.10
N VAL A 211 14.46 26.11 16.04
CA VAL A 211 13.03 26.47 16.15
C VAL A 211 12.23 25.31 16.75
N PHE A 212 12.40 24.08 16.26
CA PHE A 212 11.67 22.93 16.79
C PHE A 212 12.07 22.61 18.24
N GLN A 213 13.36 22.68 18.59
CA GLN A 213 13.79 22.51 19.99
C GLN A 213 13.17 23.57 20.93
N HIS A 214 13.14 24.84 20.51
CA HIS A 214 12.48 25.91 21.27
C HIS A 214 10.97 25.70 21.34
N ALA A 215 10.33 25.26 20.25
CA ALA A 215 8.90 24.97 20.20
C ALA A 215 8.50 23.82 21.13
N ILE A 216 9.22 22.70 21.12
CA ILE A 216 8.93 21.57 22.01
C ILE A 216 9.07 22.02 23.48
N LYS A 217 10.12 22.77 23.83
CA LYS A 217 10.31 23.35 25.18
C LYS A 217 9.12 24.24 25.58
N VAL A 218 8.79 25.23 24.75
CA VAL A 218 7.76 26.25 25.04
C VAL A 218 6.34 25.70 25.01
N LEU A 219 6.06 24.70 24.16
CA LEU A 219 4.74 24.07 24.04
C LEU A 219 4.52 22.92 25.01
N SER A 220 5.57 22.43 25.68
CA SER A 220 5.45 21.39 26.70
C SER A 220 4.68 21.84 27.96
N ARG A 221 4.02 20.87 28.60
CA ARG A 221 3.43 20.93 29.96
C ARG A 221 3.69 19.59 30.65
N ARG A 222 3.72 19.56 31.99
CA ARG A 222 3.84 18.28 32.73
C ARG A 222 2.61 17.40 32.47
N GLU A 223 2.80 16.09 32.35
CA GLU A 223 1.71 15.12 32.25
C GLU A 223 0.95 15.00 33.58
N ASP A 224 1.72 14.92 34.67
CA ASP A 224 1.20 14.94 36.04
C ASP A 224 1.48 16.28 36.71
N ILE A 225 0.42 17.01 37.04
CA ILE A 225 0.45 18.27 37.79
C ILE A 225 0.91 18.04 39.24
N THR A 226 0.59 16.87 39.81
CA THR A 226 0.79 16.55 41.23
C THR A 226 2.21 16.11 41.53
N ASP A 227 2.96 15.62 40.53
CA ASP A 227 4.35 15.23 40.72
C ASP A 227 5.22 16.46 41.04
N SER A 228 5.69 16.50 42.28
CA SER A 228 6.59 17.52 42.82
C SER A 228 8.07 17.17 42.66
N ARG A 229 8.41 16.04 42.03
CA ARG A 229 9.81 15.67 41.78
C ARG A 229 10.45 16.68 40.82
N GLU A 230 11.57 17.26 41.22
CA GLU A 230 12.49 17.99 40.35
C GLU A 230 13.51 17.01 39.74
N GLY A 231 13.00 16.01 39.03
CA GLY A 231 13.77 14.85 38.55
C GLY A 231 13.73 14.66 37.03
N ALA A 232 14.69 13.89 36.53
CA ALA A 232 14.84 13.55 35.11
C ALA A 232 13.73 12.65 34.54
N GLU A 233 12.91 12.05 35.42
CA GLU A 233 11.88 11.05 35.11
C GLU A 233 10.48 11.65 34.84
N ALA A 234 10.31 12.97 34.97
CA ALA A 234 9.00 13.60 34.75
C ALA A 234 8.60 13.54 33.27
N LEU A 235 7.44 12.95 32.98
CA LEU A 235 6.87 12.87 31.63
C LEU A 235 6.18 14.19 31.22
N TRP A 236 6.44 14.65 30.00
CA TRP A 236 5.86 15.88 29.45
C TRP A 236 4.94 15.62 28.25
N GLN A 237 3.89 16.43 28.13
CA GLN A 237 3.01 16.47 26.96
C GLN A 237 3.25 17.77 26.17
N VAL A 238 3.36 17.66 24.86
CA VAL A 238 3.59 18.75 23.90
C VAL A 238 2.31 19.00 23.11
N ASP A 239 1.96 20.26 22.95
CA ASP A 239 0.68 20.68 22.37
C ASP A 239 0.60 20.44 20.84
N SER A 240 -0.01 19.33 20.43
CA SER A 240 -0.06 18.92 19.01
C SER A 240 -0.70 19.96 18.10
N ASP A 241 -1.76 20.67 18.54
CA ASP A 241 -2.43 21.68 17.69
C ASP A 241 -1.51 22.88 17.38
N GLN A 242 -0.65 23.27 18.33
CA GLN A 242 0.30 24.36 18.13
C GLN A 242 1.54 23.91 17.33
N MET A 243 1.98 22.66 17.53
CA MET A 243 3.05 22.07 16.71
C MET A 243 2.60 21.86 15.25
N GLU A 244 1.35 21.43 15.03
CA GLU A 244 0.73 21.32 13.71
C GLU A 244 0.76 22.66 12.96
N HIS A 245 0.46 23.78 13.64
CA HIS A 245 0.54 25.10 13.05
C HIS A 245 1.98 25.47 12.60
N LEU A 246 2.99 25.18 13.42
CA LEU A 246 4.40 25.41 13.08
C LEU A 246 4.81 24.64 11.81
N PHE A 247 4.49 23.35 11.73
CA PHE A 247 4.73 22.53 10.53
C PHE A 247 4.01 23.08 9.29
N SER A 248 2.73 23.46 9.39
CA SER A 248 2.00 24.09 8.29
C SER A 248 2.71 25.36 7.79
N THR A 249 3.28 26.18 8.68
CA THR A 249 4.03 27.39 8.26
C THR A 249 5.33 27.08 7.51
N LEU A 250 6.01 25.98 7.86
CA LEU A 250 7.23 25.52 7.18
C LEU A 250 6.90 24.97 5.79
N VAL A 251 5.86 24.13 5.67
CA VAL A 251 5.33 23.64 4.38
C VAL A 251 4.93 24.81 3.47
N ASP A 252 4.29 25.84 4.02
CA ASP A 252 3.91 27.04 3.28
C ASP A 252 5.08 27.93 2.87
N HIS A 253 6.13 28.03 3.69
CA HIS A 253 7.32 28.80 3.37
C HIS A 253 8.10 28.18 2.21
N LEU A 254 8.26 26.85 2.22
CA LEU A 254 8.97 26.05 1.23
C LEU A 254 8.16 25.75 -0.04
N GLN A 255 6.85 26.04 -0.04
CA GLN A 255 5.90 25.76 -1.14
C GLN A 255 5.82 24.29 -1.57
N ILE A 256 5.89 23.37 -0.60
CA ILE A 256 5.91 21.91 -0.84
C ILE A 256 4.54 21.22 -0.68
N GLN A 257 3.44 21.94 -0.98
CA GLN A 257 2.07 21.40 -0.90
C GLN A 257 1.73 20.42 -2.05
N GLU A 258 2.52 20.41 -3.13
CA GLU A 258 2.35 19.49 -4.27
C GLU A 258 3.06 18.13 -4.07
N ALA A 259 3.51 17.83 -2.84
CA ALA A 259 4.08 16.56 -2.43
C ALA A 259 3.55 16.12 -1.05
N TYR A 260 3.69 14.84 -0.70
CA TYR A 260 3.44 14.34 0.66
C TYR A 260 4.69 14.48 1.51
N ASN A 261 4.61 15.15 2.66
CA ASN A 261 5.77 15.51 3.46
C ASN A 261 5.85 14.66 4.75
N ILE A 262 6.88 13.84 4.89
CA ILE A 262 7.16 13.13 6.16
C ILE A 262 8.37 13.78 6.81
N PHE A 263 8.16 14.42 7.97
CA PHE A 263 9.23 15.03 8.76
C PHE A 263 9.80 14.02 9.75
N ILE A 264 11.12 13.91 9.82
CA ILE A 264 11.85 13.06 10.77
C ILE A 264 12.65 14.00 11.68
N LEU A 265 12.30 14.04 12.96
CA LEU A 265 12.91 14.88 13.98
C LEU A 265 13.91 14.05 14.83
N ASN A 266 15.09 14.62 15.08
CA ASN A 266 16.06 14.16 16.08
C ASN A 266 16.59 15.36 16.90
N PRO A 267 15.75 16.05 17.70
CA PRO A 267 16.15 17.18 18.53
C PRO A 267 17.09 16.77 19.68
N LYS A 268 17.83 17.73 20.26
CA LYS A 268 18.52 17.51 21.53
C LYS A 268 17.50 17.41 22.67
N THR A 269 17.79 16.57 23.66
CA THR A 269 16.94 16.38 24.85
C THR A 269 16.79 17.68 25.63
N ILE A 270 15.58 17.94 26.13
CA ILE A 270 15.23 19.25 26.71
C ILE A 270 15.52 19.25 28.20
N GLY A 271 16.69 19.78 28.56
CA GLY A 271 17.11 19.94 29.95
C GLY A 271 17.36 18.60 30.64
N LYS A 272 16.84 18.43 31.87
CA LYS A 272 17.03 17.20 32.66
C LYS A 272 16.03 16.08 32.31
N SER A 273 14.87 16.38 31.74
CA SER A 273 13.82 15.38 31.49
C SER A 273 14.08 14.60 30.21
N THR A 274 14.04 13.28 30.29
CA THR A 274 14.36 12.38 29.16
C THR A 274 13.14 11.97 28.33
N GLN A 275 11.91 12.25 28.76
CA GLN A 275 10.68 11.71 28.14
C GLN A 275 9.61 12.78 27.91
N TYR A 276 9.15 12.89 26.67
CA TYR A 276 8.01 13.71 26.26
C TYR A 276 7.22 13.06 25.11
N GLY A 277 5.99 13.50 24.90
CA GLY A 277 5.15 13.06 23.77
C GLY A 277 4.14 14.11 23.34
N TYR A 278 3.55 13.91 22.17
CA TYR A 278 2.58 14.81 21.56
C TYR A 278 1.16 14.39 21.95
N ARG A 279 0.34 15.37 22.38
CA ARG A 279 -1.09 15.18 22.64
C ARG A 279 -1.89 16.41 22.21
N LYS A 280 -3.09 16.17 21.69
CA LYS A 280 -4.15 17.18 21.59
C LYS A 280 -5.06 17.17 22.83
N GLY A 281 -5.30 18.36 23.39
CA GLY A 281 -6.19 18.54 24.54
C GLY A 281 -5.48 18.54 25.89
N PHE A 282 -5.94 17.66 26.81
CA PHE A 282 -5.58 17.66 28.23
C PHE A 282 -5.05 16.29 28.71
N SER A 283 -4.24 16.30 29.76
CA SER A 283 -3.90 15.10 30.54
C SER A 283 -4.98 14.73 31.56
N GLU A 284 -4.90 13.52 32.11
CA GLU A 284 -5.87 13.07 33.11
C GLU A 284 -5.75 13.88 34.42
N SER A 285 -4.54 14.37 34.76
CA SER A 285 -4.36 15.24 35.92
C SER A 285 -4.95 16.63 35.68
N GLU A 286 -4.82 17.20 34.47
CA GLU A 286 -5.48 18.45 34.06
C GLU A 286 -7.01 18.31 34.11
N ILE A 287 -7.56 17.19 33.64
CA ILE A 287 -9.01 16.89 33.69
C ILE A 287 -9.50 16.76 35.13
N ASN A 288 -8.75 16.09 36.01
CA ASN A 288 -9.11 15.94 37.42
C ASN A 288 -9.12 17.29 38.15
N LEU A 289 -8.10 18.14 37.95
CA LEU A 289 -8.07 19.50 38.50
C LEU A 289 -9.28 20.33 38.01
N LEU A 290 -9.59 20.27 36.71
CA LEU A 290 -10.78 20.93 36.16
C LEU A 290 -12.09 20.38 36.73
N ARG A 291 -12.17 19.09 37.08
CA ARG A 291 -13.36 18.46 37.68
C ARG A 291 -13.59 18.93 39.12
N GLU A 292 -12.52 19.05 39.90
CA GLU A 292 -12.53 19.48 41.31
C GLU A 292 -12.72 21.00 41.45
N ASN A 293 -11.98 21.80 40.67
CA ASN A 293 -11.97 23.25 40.81
C ASN A 293 -13.16 23.93 40.09
N LYS A 294 -14.32 23.98 40.77
CA LYS A 294 -15.54 24.61 40.22
C LYS A 294 -15.43 26.12 39.96
N THR A 295 -14.58 26.85 40.68
CA THR A 295 -14.39 28.30 40.42
C THR A 295 -13.60 28.52 39.12
N LEU A 296 -12.63 27.65 38.83
CA LEU A 296 -11.94 27.60 37.54
C LEU A 296 -12.91 27.27 36.39
N GLN A 297 -13.81 26.28 36.54
CA GLN A 297 -14.85 26.02 35.54
C GLN A 297 -15.73 27.25 35.26
N ALA A 298 -16.17 27.97 36.31
CA ALA A 298 -16.97 29.19 36.17
C ALA A 298 -16.21 30.31 35.46
N ARG A 299 -14.91 30.49 35.77
CA ARG A 299 -14.02 31.44 35.10
C ARG A 299 -13.87 31.10 33.61
N ILE A 300 -13.72 29.82 33.25
CA ILE A 300 -13.66 29.34 31.86
C ILE A 300 -14.96 29.62 31.12
N LEU A 301 -16.12 29.34 31.73
CA LEU A 301 -17.44 29.59 31.12
C LEU A 301 -17.72 31.09 30.86
N GLN A 302 -17.12 31.99 31.64
CA GLN A 302 -17.22 33.44 31.46
C GLN A 302 -16.12 34.04 30.57
N SER A 303 -15.18 33.22 30.10
CA SER A 303 -14.05 33.66 29.29
C SER A 303 -14.47 34.20 27.92
N LYS A 304 -13.58 34.99 27.32
CA LYS A 304 -13.67 35.45 25.92
C LYS A 304 -12.47 34.93 25.15
N SER A 305 -12.61 34.81 23.83
CA SER A 305 -11.49 34.55 22.92
C SER A 305 -10.36 35.55 23.14
N ASP A 306 -9.16 35.06 23.44
CA ASP A 306 -7.92 35.83 23.45
C ASP A 306 -6.99 35.28 22.37
N LYS A 307 -6.58 36.16 21.43
CA LYS A 307 -5.68 35.80 20.34
C LYS A 307 -4.26 35.48 20.81
N ARG A 308 -3.84 36.00 21.97
CA ARG A 308 -2.51 35.77 22.56
C ARG A 308 -2.27 34.31 22.94
N LEU A 309 -3.33 33.52 23.06
CA LEU A 309 -3.27 32.10 23.41
C LEU A 309 -2.96 31.18 22.21
N TYR A 310 -2.70 31.75 21.04
CA TYR A 310 -2.28 31.03 19.83
C TYR A 310 -0.92 31.55 19.38
N LEU A 311 -0.09 30.66 18.81
CA LEU A 311 1.10 31.08 18.07
C LEU A 311 0.67 31.88 16.84
N ASP A 312 0.97 33.18 16.84
CA ASP A 312 0.73 34.06 15.70
C ASP A 312 1.96 34.07 14.78
N ILE A 313 2.03 33.07 13.89
CA ILE A 313 3.08 32.95 12.88
C ILE A 313 2.48 33.32 11.52
N GLU A 314 2.72 34.54 11.06
CA GLU A 314 2.27 34.99 9.74
C GLU A 314 2.81 34.07 8.63
N LYS A 315 1.90 33.49 7.84
CA LYS A 315 2.26 32.72 6.63
C LYS A 315 3.10 33.61 5.70
N GLY A 316 4.33 33.19 5.41
CA GLY A 316 5.37 34.04 4.84
C GLY A 316 4.96 34.83 3.59
N VAL A 317 5.27 36.13 3.61
CA VAL A 317 5.14 37.05 2.46
C VAL A 317 6.24 36.78 1.42
N ASN A 318 7.48 36.57 1.88
CA ASN A 318 8.59 36.09 1.06
C ASN A 318 8.52 34.56 0.99
N ARG A 319 7.86 34.04 -0.05
CA ARG A 319 7.82 32.60 -0.34
C ARG A 319 8.99 32.26 -1.28
N ARG A 320 9.78 31.25 -0.93
CA ARG A 320 10.83 30.72 -1.81
C ARG A 320 10.56 29.22 -1.97
N PRO A 321 10.17 28.77 -3.18
CA PRO A 321 9.90 27.36 -3.37
C PRO A 321 11.18 26.54 -3.22
N LEU A 322 11.09 25.36 -2.63
CA LEU A 322 12.18 24.38 -2.57
C LEU A 322 12.62 23.95 -3.98
N TYR A 323 11.66 23.88 -4.91
CA TYR A 323 11.85 23.58 -6.34
C TYR A 323 10.71 24.19 -7.17
N GLU A 324 10.95 24.49 -8.44
CA GLU A 324 9.87 24.89 -9.38
C GLU A 324 8.92 23.72 -9.71
N SER A 325 9.42 22.48 -9.64
CA SER A 325 8.64 21.25 -9.76
C SER A 325 9.33 20.10 -9.03
N HIS A 326 8.56 19.15 -8.47
CA HIS A 326 9.12 18.03 -7.69
C HIS A 326 10.13 17.21 -8.52
N PRO A 327 11.31 16.86 -7.97
CA PRO A 327 12.29 16.04 -8.69
C PRO A 327 11.75 14.65 -9.04
N LEU A 328 11.62 14.39 -10.35
CA LEU A 328 11.01 13.16 -10.87
C LEU A 328 11.95 11.94 -10.93
N SER A 329 13.15 12.04 -10.36
CA SER A 329 14.03 10.89 -10.16
C SER A 329 13.48 10.00 -9.05
N SER A 330 13.88 8.71 -9.04
CA SER A 330 13.51 7.78 -7.97
C SER A 330 13.91 8.31 -6.60
N PHE A 331 15.16 8.78 -6.51
CA PHE A 331 15.70 9.50 -5.36
C PHE A 331 16.35 10.82 -5.78
N SER A 332 16.35 11.80 -4.90
CA SER A 332 17.15 13.03 -5.00
C SER A 332 17.42 13.60 -3.61
N TRP A 333 18.52 14.34 -3.47
CA TRP A 333 18.96 14.94 -2.21
C TRP A 333 18.99 16.47 -2.29
N THR A 334 18.64 17.17 -1.21
CA THR A 334 18.86 18.62 -1.07
C THR A 334 19.16 19.02 0.37
N THR A 335 20.28 19.71 0.58
CA THR A 335 20.65 20.30 1.88
C THR A 335 20.14 21.73 1.98
N SER A 336 19.61 22.12 3.15
CA SER A 336 19.11 23.49 3.40
C SER A 336 20.19 24.57 3.40
N ASP A 337 21.48 24.22 3.38
CA ASP A 337 22.57 25.21 3.24
C ASP A 337 22.48 26.00 1.91
N ASN A 338 21.78 25.43 0.92
CA ASN A 338 21.42 26.08 -0.34
C ASN A 338 20.21 27.05 -0.19
N MET A 339 19.62 27.18 1.01
CA MET A 339 18.39 27.90 1.29
C MET A 339 18.54 28.87 2.47
N ASP A 340 18.06 30.09 2.25
CA ASP A 340 18.04 31.14 3.25
C ASP A 340 16.83 30.99 4.19
N MET A 341 17.02 30.22 5.27
CA MET A 341 15.98 29.95 6.28
C MET A 341 15.95 30.99 7.41
N GLY A 342 16.79 32.03 7.36
CA GLY A 342 16.96 33.00 8.45
C GLY A 342 15.71 33.84 8.72
N ASP A 343 15.03 34.30 7.68
CA ASP A 343 13.79 35.09 7.79
C ASP A 343 12.66 34.30 8.48
N TRP A 344 12.49 33.02 8.12
CA TRP A 344 11.46 32.15 8.70
C TRP A 344 11.81 31.74 10.14
N SER A 345 13.07 31.33 10.38
CA SER A 345 13.51 30.88 11.71
C SER A 345 13.43 32.00 12.74
N LYS A 346 13.82 33.23 12.35
CA LYS A 346 13.71 34.43 13.19
C LYS A 346 12.26 34.71 13.60
N LYS A 347 11.32 34.74 12.65
CA LYS A 347 9.90 34.97 12.94
C LYS A 347 9.32 33.93 13.89
N CYS A 348 9.66 32.66 13.69
CA CYS A 348 9.22 31.59 14.58
C CYS A 348 9.82 31.73 15.99
N LYS A 349 11.12 32.05 16.11
CA LYS A 349 11.79 32.31 17.40
C LYS A 349 11.18 33.52 18.14
N GLU A 350 10.82 34.59 17.43
CA GLU A 350 10.13 35.77 17.98
C GLU A 350 8.72 35.40 18.50
N ALA A 351 7.93 34.67 17.71
CA ALA A 351 6.61 34.20 18.13
C ALA A 351 6.67 33.26 19.34
N LEU A 352 7.63 32.32 19.36
CA LEU A 352 7.86 31.39 20.47
C LEU A 352 8.31 32.11 21.75
N SER A 353 9.20 33.10 21.64
CA SER A 353 9.65 33.92 22.77
C SER A 353 8.50 34.74 23.37
N ASN A 354 7.64 35.33 22.53
CA ASN A 354 6.43 36.02 22.99
C ASN A 354 5.46 35.07 23.70
N PHE A 355 5.34 33.82 23.23
CA PHE A 355 4.51 32.80 23.86
C PHE A 355 5.10 32.25 25.18
N GLU A 356 6.43 32.20 25.28
CA GLU A 356 7.16 31.84 26.51
C GLU A 356 6.94 32.91 27.60
N LEU A 357 7.09 34.19 27.27
CA LEU A 357 6.79 35.33 28.15
C LEU A 357 5.32 35.36 28.62
N LEU A 358 4.39 34.86 27.82
CA LEU A 358 2.98 34.74 28.21
C LEU A 358 2.72 33.59 29.21
N LYS A 359 3.63 32.63 29.35
CA LYS A 359 3.55 31.52 30.33
C LYS A 359 4.39 31.77 31.59
N GLU A 360 5.44 32.57 31.48
CA GLU A 360 6.35 32.86 32.58
C GLU A 360 5.61 33.49 33.78
N GLY A 361 5.89 32.99 35.00
CA GLY A 361 5.27 33.45 36.24
C GLY A 361 3.78 33.05 36.45
N LYS A 362 3.13 32.34 35.52
CA LYS A 362 1.75 31.86 35.71
C LYS A 362 1.67 30.68 36.67
N SER A 363 0.55 30.59 37.39
CA SER A 363 0.22 29.41 38.20
C SER A 363 -0.13 28.21 37.30
N LYS A 364 -0.08 26.99 37.86
CA LYS A 364 -0.49 25.77 37.14
C LYS A 364 -1.95 25.88 36.65
N ASP A 365 -2.84 26.39 37.51
CA ASP A 365 -4.25 26.64 37.21
C ASP A 365 -4.44 27.67 36.08
N ASP A 366 -3.62 28.72 36.00
CA ASP A 366 -3.70 29.72 34.92
C ASP A 366 -3.22 29.16 33.57
N ILE A 367 -2.23 28.27 33.55
CA ILE A 367 -1.79 27.59 32.33
C ILE A 367 -2.90 26.67 31.78
N ILE A 368 -3.63 26.01 32.68
CA ILE A 368 -4.74 25.11 32.33
C ILE A 368 -5.99 25.92 31.93
N TYR A 369 -6.24 27.05 32.60
CA TYR A 369 -7.21 28.06 32.18
C TYR A 369 -6.97 28.49 30.73
N ASP A 370 -5.73 28.90 30.42
CA ASP A 370 -5.35 29.34 29.07
C ASP A 370 -5.59 28.24 28.03
N LYS A 371 -5.20 26.98 28.30
CA LYS A 371 -5.48 25.86 27.40
C LYS A 371 -6.98 25.61 27.23
N ALA A 372 -7.76 25.72 28.30
CA ALA A 372 -9.21 25.59 28.24
C ALA A 372 -9.90 26.70 27.44
N VAL A 373 -9.45 27.95 27.58
CA VAL A 373 -9.92 29.07 26.76
C VAL A 373 -9.53 28.87 25.29
N GLN A 374 -8.32 28.37 25.02
CA GLN A 374 -7.84 28.06 23.67
C GLN A 374 -8.71 27.00 22.97
N VAL A 375 -9.12 25.94 23.68
CA VAL A 375 -10.02 24.89 23.17
C VAL A 375 -11.46 25.42 23.03
N LEU A 376 -11.95 26.18 24.00
CA LEU A 376 -13.33 26.68 24.00
C LEU A 376 -13.59 27.75 22.93
N HIS A 377 -12.62 28.61 22.63
CA HIS A 377 -12.77 29.71 21.66
C HIS A 377 -11.98 29.52 20.36
N GLY A 378 -11.33 28.36 20.19
CA GLY A 378 -10.51 28.04 19.03
C GLY A 378 -11.31 27.59 17.81
N LYS A 379 -10.65 26.78 16.97
CA LYS A 379 -11.30 26.12 15.83
C LYS A 379 -12.38 25.18 16.37
N LYS A 380 -13.61 25.31 15.88
CA LYS A 380 -14.71 24.41 16.20
C LYS A 380 -14.45 23.04 15.61
N ASP A 381 -13.85 22.18 16.42
CA ASP A 381 -13.61 20.77 16.12
C ASP A 381 -14.21 19.88 17.22
N GLU A 382 -13.95 18.58 17.16
CA GLU A 382 -14.53 17.63 18.10
C GLU A 382 -14.12 17.88 19.56
N LEU A 383 -12.89 18.32 19.80
CA LEU A 383 -12.44 18.59 21.17
C LEU A 383 -13.22 19.79 21.75
N HIS A 384 -13.50 20.81 20.93
CA HIS A 384 -14.40 21.90 21.29
C HIS A 384 -15.81 21.39 21.64
N ASP A 385 -16.44 20.59 20.77
CA ASP A 385 -17.79 20.03 21.00
C ASP A 385 -17.85 19.16 22.28
N ILE A 386 -16.86 18.29 22.49
CA ILE A 386 -16.75 17.45 23.69
C ILE A 386 -16.56 18.33 24.92
N PHE A 387 -15.62 19.28 24.90
CA PHE A 387 -15.31 20.14 26.05
C PHE A 387 -16.47 21.06 26.42
N GLU A 388 -17.15 21.68 25.44
CA GLU A 388 -18.33 22.52 25.67
C GLU A 388 -19.48 21.70 26.30
N SER A 389 -19.69 20.46 25.85
CA SER A 389 -20.67 19.55 26.45
C SER A 389 -20.29 19.10 27.87
N ALA A 390 -19.00 18.87 28.11
CA ALA A 390 -18.46 18.43 29.38
C ALA A 390 -18.64 19.53 30.45
N LEU A 391 -18.32 20.78 30.10
CA LEU A 391 -18.55 21.96 30.96
C LEU A 391 -20.02 22.14 31.33
N LYS A 392 -20.95 21.92 30.40
CA LYS A 392 -22.41 21.96 30.67
C LYS A 392 -22.88 20.89 31.66
N SER A 393 -22.13 19.78 31.81
CA SER A 393 -22.44 18.70 32.76
C SER A 393 -21.91 18.93 34.17
N SER A 394 -21.01 19.91 34.39
CA SER A 394 -20.25 20.20 35.62
C SER A 394 -19.31 19.09 36.15
N ASP A 395 -19.63 17.81 35.90
CA ASP A 395 -18.83 16.63 36.25
C ASP A 395 -17.75 16.30 35.19
N LEU A 396 -17.75 17.01 34.06
CA LEU A 396 -16.90 16.77 32.88
C LEU A 396 -17.05 15.35 32.28
N LYS A 397 -18.30 14.84 32.24
CA LYS A 397 -18.62 13.50 31.72
C LYS A 397 -18.27 13.34 30.23
N GLY A 398 -17.70 12.19 29.87
CA GLY A 398 -17.16 11.88 28.54
C GLY A 398 -15.84 12.57 28.14
N LEU A 399 -15.27 13.46 28.97
CA LEU A 399 -13.94 14.03 28.77
C LEU A 399 -12.89 13.08 29.37
N HIS A 400 -11.96 12.62 28.53
CA HIS A 400 -10.88 11.68 28.88
C HIS A 400 -9.61 12.13 28.17
N ALA A 401 -8.44 11.88 28.78
CA ALA A 401 -7.16 12.16 28.15
C ALA A 401 -6.96 11.34 26.86
N GLU A 402 -6.41 11.97 25.82
CA GLU A 402 -5.99 11.27 24.61
C GLU A 402 -4.65 10.53 24.83
N CYS A 403 -4.25 9.68 23.89
CA CYS A 403 -2.97 8.98 23.94
C CYS A 403 -1.80 9.95 23.68
N LEU A 404 -0.65 9.72 24.35
CA LEU A 404 0.60 10.39 24.00
C LEU A 404 1.29 9.60 22.89
N THR A 405 1.72 10.30 21.84
CA THR A 405 2.41 9.70 20.69
C THR A 405 3.74 10.39 20.39
N ASP A 406 4.62 9.69 19.69
CA ASP A 406 5.88 10.19 19.12
C ASP A 406 5.75 10.42 17.60
N MET A 407 4.56 10.17 17.04
CA MET A 407 4.21 10.34 15.64
C MET A 407 2.86 11.05 15.50
N TRP A 408 2.66 11.81 14.43
CA TRP A 408 1.40 12.52 14.19
C TRP A 408 1.12 12.70 12.69
N ILE A 409 -0.14 12.50 12.29
CA ILE A 409 -0.65 12.88 10.96
C ILE A 409 -1.35 14.24 11.12
N GLY A 410 -0.85 15.27 10.44
CA GLY A 410 -1.43 16.61 10.43
C GLY A 410 -2.71 16.69 9.59
N ARG A 411 -3.40 17.85 9.62
CA ARG A 411 -4.56 18.06 8.73
C ARG A 411 -4.16 18.28 7.29
N ASP A 412 -3.03 18.94 7.02
CA ASP A 412 -2.50 19.15 5.67
C ASP A 412 -1.71 17.91 5.19
N ARG A 413 -1.04 17.99 4.02
CA ARG A 413 -0.19 16.92 3.46
C ARG A 413 1.16 16.76 4.17
N PHE A 414 1.15 16.71 5.50
CA PHE A 414 2.32 16.34 6.27
C PHE A 414 2.04 15.43 7.48
N ALA A 415 3.01 14.57 7.78
CA ALA A 415 3.09 13.83 9.02
C ALA A 415 4.50 13.99 9.61
N PHE A 416 4.67 13.74 10.91
CA PHE A 416 5.99 13.74 11.54
C PHE A 416 6.23 12.52 12.42
N ILE A 417 7.52 12.20 12.57
CA ILE A 417 8.09 11.15 13.41
C ILE A 417 9.15 11.82 14.27
N ASP A 418 9.03 11.75 15.60
CA ASP A 418 10.03 12.28 16.53
C ASP A 418 10.78 11.13 17.20
N LEU A 419 12.01 10.88 16.76
CA LEU A 419 12.85 9.79 17.28
C LEU A 419 13.41 10.08 18.67
N SER A 420 13.23 11.29 19.19
CA SER A 420 13.62 11.71 20.53
C SER A 420 12.44 11.78 21.51
N ALA A 421 11.21 11.58 21.03
CA ALA A 421 10.02 11.45 21.86
C ALA A 421 9.80 10.00 22.33
N GLY A 422 9.02 9.82 23.39
CA GLY A 422 8.66 8.51 23.93
C GLY A 422 9.72 7.86 24.83
N PRO A 423 9.79 6.52 24.88
CA PRO A 423 9.06 5.58 24.03
C PRO A 423 7.56 5.47 24.37
N PHE A 424 6.74 5.20 23.35
CA PHE A 424 5.30 4.95 23.49
C PHE A 424 4.88 3.63 22.83
N ALA A 425 3.70 3.14 23.21
CA ALA A 425 3.14 1.87 22.73
C ALA A 425 1.61 1.93 22.62
N TRP A 426 1.02 1.36 21.56
CA TRP A 426 -0.43 1.31 21.37
C TRP A 426 -0.88 0.19 20.42
N GLY A 427 -2.13 -0.23 20.57
CA GLY A 427 -2.75 -1.28 19.76
C GLY A 427 -3.58 -2.26 20.61
N PRO A 428 -3.90 -3.45 20.08
CA PRO A 428 -4.59 -4.52 20.79
C PRO A 428 -3.96 -4.92 22.14
N ALA A 429 -4.78 -4.99 23.19
CA ALA A 429 -4.37 -5.24 24.59
C ALA A 429 -3.65 -6.57 24.83
N VAL A 430 -3.90 -7.58 23.99
CA VAL A 430 -3.35 -8.95 24.11
C VAL A 430 -2.07 -9.16 23.30
N GLY A 431 -1.54 -8.12 22.65
CA GLY A 431 -0.52 -8.26 21.62
C GLY A 431 -1.09 -8.70 20.27
N GLY A 432 -0.21 -8.86 19.29
CA GLY A 432 -0.53 -9.16 17.90
C GLY A 432 0.63 -8.74 17.00
N ASP A 433 0.64 -9.22 15.76
CA ASP A 433 1.58 -8.72 14.75
C ASP A 433 1.29 -7.23 14.46
N GLY A 434 2.33 -6.42 14.32
CA GLY A 434 2.21 -4.98 14.02
C GLY A 434 1.72 -4.09 15.17
N VAL A 435 1.62 -4.56 16.41
CA VAL A 435 1.38 -3.68 17.58
C VAL A 435 2.52 -2.66 17.72
N ARG A 436 2.19 -1.39 18.01
CA ARG A 436 3.21 -0.37 18.27
C ARG A 436 3.83 -0.61 19.64
N THR A 437 5.14 -0.84 19.67
CA THR A 437 5.94 -1.05 20.89
C THR A 437 7.18 -0.15 20.87
N GLU A 438 7.94 -0.08 21.97
CA GLU A 438 9.19 0.72 22.03
C GLU A 438 10.23 0.37 20.95
N LEU A 439 10.13 -0.80 20.33
CA LEU A 439 11.04 -1.29 19.29
C LEU A 439 10.54 -1.03 17.87
N SER A 440 9.36 -0.45 17.68
CA SER A 440 8.80 -0.19 16.35
C SER A 440 9.46 1.00 15.64
N LEU A 441 9.98 1.99 16.37
CA LEU A 441 10.78 3.09 15.81
C LEU A 441 12.27 2.90 16.13
N PRO A 442 13.18 3.32 15.24
CA PRO A 442 14.61 3.32 15.51
C PRO A 442 14.94 4.39 16.55
N ASN A 443 15.76 4.03 17.55
CA ASN A 443 16.12 4.93 18.64
C ASN A 443 17.63 5.26 18.58
N VAL A 444 17.96 6.51 18.26
CA VAL A 444 19.36 6.96 18.09
C VAL A 444 20.20 6.69 19.34
N ALA A 445 19.64 6.87 20.54
CA ALA A 445 20.33 6.61 21.80
C ALA A 445 20.65 5.12 22.01
N LYS A 446 19.68 4.23 21.77
CA LYS A 446 19.84 2.77 21.94
C LYS A 446 20.73 2.16 20.86
N THR A 447 20.61 2.62 19.61
CA THR A 447 21.35 2.03 18.47
C THR A 447 22.76 2.61 18.33
N VAL A 448 22.92 3.94 18.44
CA VAL A 448 24.22 4.61 18.25
C VAL A 448 24.84 5.01 19.59
N GLY A 449 24.07 5.57 20.52
CA GLY A 449 24.60 6.05 21.80
C GLY A 449 25.03 4.98 22.82
N ALA A 450 24.51 3.75 22.72
CA ALA A 450 24.93 2.62 23.56
C ALA A 450 26.16 1.88 23.01
N VAL A 451 26.45 2.07 21.71
CA VAL A 451 27.73 1.70 21.10
C VAL A 451 28.66 2.89 21.31
N ALA A 452 29.34 2.93 22.46
CA ALA A 452 30.67 3.53 22.47
C ALA A 452 31.41 2.93 21.27
N GLU A 453 32.06 3.74 20.42
CA GLU A 453 32.72 3.27 19.21
C GLU A 453 33.79 2.25 19.59
N VAL A 454 33.39 0.97 19.65
CA VAL A 454 34.28 -0.15 19.88
C VAL A 454 35.11 -0.20 18.61
N ILE A 455 36.33 0.31 18.73
CA ILE A 455 37.33 0.28 17.66
C ILE A 455 37.42 -1.18 17.21
N GLU A 456 37.54 -1.41 15.91
CA GLU A 456 37.48 -2.75 15.33
C GLU A 456 38.45 -3.74 16.02
N GLU A 457 39.62 -3.24 16.43
CA GLU A 457 40.61 -3.92 17.27
C GLU A 457 40.09 -4.37 18.65
N GLU A 458 39.28 -3.55 19.33
CA GLU A 458 38.68 -3.88 20.63
C GLU A 458 37.49 -4.86 20.46
N ALA A 459 36.75 -4.77 19.36
CA ALA A 459 35.67 -5.71 19.04
C ALA A 459 36.24 -7.09 18.66
N GLU A 460 37.30 -7.11 17.85
CA GLU A 460 38.04 -8.31 17.50
C GLU A 460 38.70 -8.94 18.73
N ALA A 461 39.32 -8.16 19.62
CA ALA A 461 39.87 -8.67 20.88
C ALA A 461 38.79 -9.30 21.78
N LYS A 462 37.63 -8.66 21.92
CA LYS A 462 36.51 -9.19 22.72
C LYS A 462 35.89 -10.45 22.10
N LEU A 463 35.84 -10.51 20.77
CA LEU A 463 35.39 -11.69 20.03
C LEU A 463 36.39 -12.83 20.17
N GLN A 464 37.70 -12.57 20.01
CA GLN A 464 38.80 -13.51 20.26
C GLN A 464 38.76 -14.07 21.69
N ASP A 465 38.55 -13.22 22.71
CA ASP A 465 38.41 -13.66 24.10
C ASP A 465 37.12 -14.44 24.34
N THR A 466 35.99 -14.06 23.75
CA THR A 466 34.72 -14.82 23.87
C THR A 466 34.79 -16.17 23.17
N ILE A 467 35.49 -16.24 22.02
CA ILE A 467 35.85 -17.47 21.31
C ILE A 467 36.72 -18.32 22.22
N ARG A 468 37.84 -17.77 22.75
CA ARG A 468 38.70 -18.47 23.71
C ARG A 468 37.93 -18.99 24.92
N GLU A 469 37.06 -18.18 25.53
CA GLU A 469 36.31 -18.56 26.73
C GLU A 469 35.30 -19.67 26.43
N ARG A 470 34.49 -19.55 25.37
CA ARG A 470 33.56 -20.63 24.97
C ARG A 470 34.27 -21.90 24.56
N PHE A 471 35.30 -21.80 23.71
CA PHE A 471 36.02 -22.98 23.22
C PHE A 471 37.02 -23.55 24.25
N SER A 472 37.38 -22.82 25.32
CA SER A 472 38.13 -23.39 26.46
C SER A 472 37.37 -24.46 27.23
N SER A 473 36.04 -24.51 27.10
CA SER A 473 35.20 -25.54 27.73
C SER A 473 35.18 -26.88 26.95
N PHE A 474 35.80 -26.94 25.77
CA PHE A 474 35.90 -28.13 24.92
C PHE A 474 37.37 -28.44 24.61
N GLY A 475 37.87 -29.57 25.13
CA GLY A 475 39.31 -29.88 25.17
C GLY A 475 40.00 -30.05 23.81
N GLU A 476 41.33 -29.90 23.81
CA GLU A 476 42.24 -29.66 22.67
C GLU A 476 42.32 -30.74 21.54
N ASN A 477 41.40 -31.68 21.43
CA ASN A 477 41.44 -32.74 20.42
C ASN A 477 40.06 -33.02 19.79
N TYR A 478 39.66 -32.22 18.80
CA TYR A 478 38.65 -32.64 17.81
C TYR A 478 39.00 -32.18 16.38
N HIS A 479 38.31 -32.79 15.42
CA HIS A 479 38.65 -32.75 14.00
C HIS A 479 37.89 -31.60 13.32
N ALA A 480 38.49 -30.98 12.30
CA ALA A 480 37.86 -29.87 11.57
C ALA A 480 36.51 -30.22 10.91
N VAL A 481 36.17 -31.51 10.82
CA VAL A 481 34.88 -32.04 10.37
C VAL A 481 33.73 -31.64 11.32
N ASP A 482 33.96 -31.66 12.63
CA ASP A 482 32.92 -31.36 13.63
C ASP A 482 32.52 -29.88 13.62
N ILE A 483 33.48 -29.00 13.33
CA ILE A 483 33.27 -27.55 13.16
C ILE A 483 32.46 -27.28 11.89
N LEU A 484 32.80 -27.94 10.77
CA LEU A 484 32.08 -27.82 9.50
C LEU A 484 30.61 -28.30 9.63
N LEU A 485 30.37 -29.38 10.38
CA LEU A 485 29.01 -29.88 10.66
C LEU A 485 28.16 -28.86 11.44
N ALA A 486 28.71 -28.28 12.51
CA ALA A 486 28.00 -27.28 13.31
C ALA A 486 27.65 -26.01 12.49
N GLU A 487 28.47 -25.64 11.50
CA GLU A 487 28.20 -24.48 10.65
C GLU A 487 27.22 -24.79 9.51
N ILE A 488 27.24 -26.01 8.95
CA ILE A 488 26.20 -26.50 8.02
C ILE A 488 24.82 -26.42 8.70
N ASP A 489 24.70 -26.85 9.96
CA ASP A 489 23.45 -26.77 10.73
C ASP A 489 22.97 -25.31 10.89
N VAL A 490 23.88 -24.34 11.07
CA VAL A 490 23.53 -22.91 11.14
C VAL A 490 23.02 -22.39 9.79
N TYR A 491 23.65 -22.75 8.67
CA TYR A 491 23.18 -22.38 7.34
C TYR A 491 21.84 -23.05 6.98
N GLU A 492 21.63 -24.30 7.36
CA GLU A 492 20.36 -25.01 7.17
C GLU A 492 19.24 -24.38 8.01
N LEU A 493 19.51 -24.00 9.26
CA LEU A 493 18.56 -23.27 10.12
C LEU A 493 18.20 -21.88 9.53
N PHE A 494 19.19 -21.18 8.96
CA PHE A 494 18.98 -19.89 8.28
C PHE A 494 18.14 -20.04 7.01
N ALA A 495 18.47 -21.01 6.14
CA ALA A 495 17.71 -21.31 4.94
C ALA A 495 16.27 -21.73 5.27
N PHE A 496 16.08 -22.60 6.27
CA PHE A 496 14.76 -23.02 6.72
C PHE A 496 13.91 -21.82 7.17
N LYS A 497 14.49 -20.91 7.97
CA LYS A 497 13.78 -19.73 8.50
C LYS A 497 13.52 -18.65 7.45
N HIS A 498 14.43 -18.46 6.50
CA HIS A 498 14.40 -17.29 5.61
C HIS A 498 14.11 -17.59 4.13
N CYS A 499 14.23 -18.83 3.66
CA CYS A 499 14.04 -19.23 2.26
C CYS A 499 12.80 -20.11 2.03
N VAL A 500 12.48 -21.02 2.95
CA VAL A 500 11.35 -21.94 2.80
C VAL A 500 10.02 -21.19 2.85
N GLY A 501 9.11 -21.51 1.91
CA GLY A 501 7.76 -20.94 1.83
C GLY A 501 7.61 -19.65 1.00
N ARG A 502 8.70 -19.07 0.48
CA ARG A 502 8.61 -17.92 -0.45
C ARG A 502 8.15 -18.33 -1.85
N ARG A 503 7.32 -17.49 -2.48
CA ARG A 503 6.92 -17.63 -3.90
C ARG A 503 7.98 -17.15 -4.89
N VAL A 504 8.85 -16.22 -4.47
CA VAL A 504 9.97 -15.71 -5.26
C VAL A 504 11.25 -16.24 -4.63
N GLN A 505 12.03 -17.02 -5.40
CA GLN A 505 13.33 -17.51 -4.94
C GLN A 505 14.34 -16.34 -4.89
N LEU A 506 14.88 -16.06 -3.71
CA LEU A 506 16.05 -15.19 -3.59
C LEU A 506 17.27 -15.89 -4.19
N ALA A 507 18.09 -15.14 -4.93
CA ALA A 507 19.37 -15.66 -5.43
C ALA A 507 20.28 -16.15 -4.29
N LEU A 508 20.31 -15.46 -3.15
CA LEU A 508 21.00 -15.90 -1.93
C LEU A 508 20.53 -17.29 -1.47
N CYS A 509 19.24 -17.58 -1.51
CA CYS A 509 18.70 -18.87 -1.10
C CYS A 509 19.17 -20.00 -2.03
N LYS A 510 19.23 -19.72 -3.34
CA LYS A 510 19.75 -20.66 -4.33
C LYS A 510 21.26 -20.90 -4.13
N GLU A 511 22.02 -19.83 -3.91
CA GLU A 511 23.46 -19.89 -3.66
C GLU A 511 23.80 -20.60 -2.32
N LEU A 512 22.99 -20.41 -1.27
CA LEU A 512 23.17 -21.11 0.00
C LEU A 512 22.88 -22.61 -0.13
N ASP A 513 21.86 -22.98 -0.91
CA ASP A 513 21.45 -24.37 -1.15
C ASP A 513 22.49 -25.10 -2.05
N GLU A 514 22.97 -24.44 -3.12
CA GLU A 514 24.08 -24.92 -3.95
C GLU A 514 25.37 -25.12 -3.12
N ARG A 515 25.73 -24.17 -2.24
CA ARG A 515 26.93 -24.28 -1.39
C ARG A 515 26.79 -25.28 -0.24
N MET A 516 25.60 -25.41 0.34
CA MET A 516 25.32 -26.46 1.33
C MET A 516 25.42 -27.85 0.66
N HIS A 517 25.02 -27.97 -0.60
CA HIS A 517 25.20 -29.19 -1.40
C HIS A 517 26.70 -29.45 -1.68
N ASP A 518 27.46 -28.44 -2.09
CA ASP A 518 28.91 -28.55 -2.30
C ASP A 518 29.63 -28.99 -1.01
N LEU A 519 29.34 -28.33 0.13
CA LEU A 519 29.91 -28.68 1.44
C LEU A 519 29.52 -30.10 1.89
N LYS A 520 28.26 -30.51 1.74
CA LYS A 520 27.81 -31.88 2.04
C LYS A 520 28.49 -32.90 1.11
N SER A 521 28.74 -32.56 -0.16
CA SER A 521 29.47 -33.43 -1.09
C SER A 521 30.97 -33.53 -0.78
N GLU A 522 31.63 -32.45 -0.34
CA GLU A 522 32.99 -32.51 0.20
C GLU A 522 32.99 -33.37 1.47
N LEU A 523 31.99 -33.23 2.36
CA LEU A 523 31.86 -34.00 3.60
C LEU A 523 31.69 -35.51 3.37
N GLU A 524 30.85 -35.90 2.40
CA GLU A 524 30.69 -37.30 1.96
C GLU A 524 32.02 -37.88 1.43
N GLY A 525 32.86 -37.04 0.80
CA GLY A 525 34.19 -37.40 0.32
C GLY A 525 35.23 -37.74 1.38
N TYR A 526 34.97 -37.52 2.68
CA TYR A 526 35.87 -37.94 3.77
C TYR A 526 35.67 -39.40 4.18
N ASN A 527 34.54 -40.03 3.84
CA ASN A 527 34.25 -41.43 4.19
C ASN A 527 35.01 -42.47 3.32
N THR A 528 35.76 -42.04 2.31
CA THR A 528 36.48 -42.93 1.39
C THR A 528 37.94 -43.18 1.80
N GLY A 529 38.15 -43.82 2.95
CA GLY A 529 39.35 -44.66 3.24
C GLY A 529 40.76 -44.03 3.23
N ASP A 530 40.92 -42.73 2.96
CA ASP A 530 42.20 -42.01 3.01
C ASP A 530 42.71 -41.84 4.46
N SER A 531 44.02 -41.64 4.65
CA SER A 531 44.61 -41.51 5.99
C SER A 531 44.19 -40.22 6.72
N ASP A 532 44.11 -40.30 8.05
CA ASP A 532 43.60 -39.23 8.92
C ASP A 532 44.30 -37.88 8.70
N ASP A 533 45.60 -37.85 8.44
CA ASP A 533 46.35 -36.61 8.18
C ASP A 533 45.97 -35.93 6.86
N ILE A 534 45.65 -36.70 5.81
CA ILE A 534 45.20 -36.17 4.52
C ILE A 534 43.80 -35.58 4.69
N ASN A 535 42.92 -36.28 5.40
CA ASN A 535 41.57 -35.83 5.69
C ASN A 535 41.59 -34.60 6.62
N LYS A 536 42.42 -34.58 7.65
CA LYS A 536 42.63 -33.41 8.52
C LYS A 536 43.13 -32.20 7.73
N LYS A 537 44.02 -32.41 6.75
CA LYS A 537 44.51 -31.35 5.86
C LYS A 537 43.47 -30.85 4.86
N LYS A 538 42.70 -31.75 4.21
CA LYS A 538 41.56 -31.38 3.35
C LYS A 538 40.52 -30.56 4.11
N ALA A 539 40.19 -30.96 5.34
CA ALA A 539 39.23 -30.26 6.20
C ALA A 539 39.77 -28.91 6.69
N LEU A 540 41.05 -28.81 7.05
CA LEU A 540 41.71 -27.54 7.34
C LEU A 540 41.79 -26.62 6.12
N ASP A 541 42.03 -27.15 4.91
CA ASP A 541 42.01 -26.36 3.67
C ASP A 541 40.59 -25.91 3.31
N ALA A 542 39.55 -26.71 3.60
CA ALA A 542 38.14 -26.30 3.47
C ALA A 542 37.79 -25.18 4.46
N LEU A 543 38.16 -25.36 5.74
CA LEU A 543 38.00 -24.34 6.79
C LEU A 543 38.73 -23.04 6.41
N ASN A 544 39.97 -23.10 5.95
CA ASN A 544 40.75 -21.93 5.49
C ASN A 544 40.17 -21.27 4.22
N ARG A 545 39.49 -22.02 3.34
CA ARG A 545 38.73 -21.43 2.22
C ARG A 545 37.51 -20.67 2.73
N MET A 546 36.86 -21.18 3.78
CA MET A 546 35.68 -20.61 4.43
C MET A 546 36.03 -19.38 5.30
N GLU A 547 37.11 -19.41 6.09
CA GLU A 547 37.62 -18.24 6.83
C GLU A 547 38.09 -17.11 5.89
N LYS A 548 38.63 -17.44 4.71
CA LYS A 548 38.95 -16.44 3.67
C LYS A 548 37.71 -15.85 2.99
N TRP A 549 36.55 -16.50 3.14
CA TRP A 549 35.24 -16.03 2.71
C TRP A 549 34.63 -15.16 3.82
N ASN A 550 35.27 -14.03 4.09
CA ASN A 550 34.65 -12.97 4.87
C ASN A 550 33.41 -12.47 4.09
N LEU A 551 32.21 -12.67 4.63
CA LEU A 551 30.94 -12.25 4.02
C LEU A 551 30.90 -10.72 3.77
N PHE A 552 31.74 -9.99 4.51
CA PHE A 552 31.93 -8.55 4.48
C PHE A 552 33.40 -8.22 4.21
N LYS A 553 33.90 -8.51 3.00
CA LYS A 553 35.31 -8.26 2.68
C LYS A 553 35.57 -6.81 2.28
N ASP A 554 36.55 -6.21 2.95
CA ASP A 554 36.91 -4.81 2.86
C ASP A 554 37.45 -4.42 1.49
N VAL A 555 37.09 -3.21 1.06
CA VAL A 555 37.80 -2.47 0.03
C VAL A 555 38.46 -1.28 0.72
N PRO A 556 39.76 -1.02 0.51
CA PRO A 556 40.43 0.15 1.07
C PRO A 556 40.04 1.43 0.32
N GLU A 557 38.81 1.88 0.54
CA GLU A 557 38.37 3.27 0.38
C GLU A 557 38.36 3.91 1.76
N GLU A 558 38.72 5.19 1.89
CA GLU A 558 39.01 5.83 3.19
C GLU A 558 37.85 5.66 4.20
N HIS A 559 38.12 4.91 5.28
CA HIS A 559 37.07 4.48 6.21
C HIS A 559 36.58 5.66 7.06
N HIS A 560 35.37 6.16 6.76
CA HIS A 560 34.50 6.65 7.83
C HIS A 560 34.00 5.46 8.64
N SER A 561 33.80 5.63 9.95
CA SER A 561 33.41 4.57 10.90
C SER A 561 31.95 4.11 10.67
N TYR A 562 31.74 3.33 9.61
CA TYR A 562 30.45 2.72 9.27
C TYR A 562 30.14 1.54 10.21
N THR A 563 29.73 1.84 11.43
CA THR A 563 29.36 0.80 12.41
C THR A 563 28.05 0.11 12.01
N VAL A 564 27.94 -1.19 12.33
CA VAL A 564 26.72 -2.01 12.13
C VAL A 564 25.47 -1.35 12.74
N ALA A 565 25.65 -0.55 13.79
CA ALA A 565 24.63 0.31 14.38
C ALA A 565 24.01 1.32 13.39
N ARG A 566 24.82 2.01 12.57
CA ARG A 566 24.33 2.99 11.58
C ARG A 566 23.47 2.32 10.51
N ASP A 567 23.94 1.20 9.96
CA ASP A 567 23.19 0.44 8.94
C ASP A 567 21.93 -0.20 9.54
N SER A 568 21.97 -0.67 10.80
CA SER A 568 20.78 -1.16 11.51
C SER A 568 19.74 -0.05 11.73
N PHE A 569 20.18 1.15 12.12
CA PHE A 569 19.33 2.33 12.25
C PHE A 569 18.69 2.71 10.91
N LEU A 570 19.47 2.78 9.83
CA LEU A 570 19.00 3.14 8.49
C LEU A 570 18.06 2.09 7.89
N ALA A 571 18.32 0.81 8.09
CA ALA A 571 17.42 -0.27 7.66
C ALA A 571 16.07 -0.20 8.39
N HIS A 572 16.08 0.04 9.70
CA HIS A 572 14.87 0.19 10.51
C HIS A 572 14.09 1.45 10.12
N LEU A 573 14.77 2.59 9.95
CA LEU A 573 14.14 3.83 9.47
C LEU A 573 13.55 3.66 8.06
N GLY A 574 14.26 2.98 7.15
CA GLY A 574 13.77 2.63 5.82
C GLY A 574 12.50 1.79 5.87
N SER A 575 12.41 0.83 6.80
CA SER A 575 11.19 0.05 7.03
C SER A 575 10.01 0.91 7.52
N VAL A 576 10.24 1.84 8.45
CA VAL A 576 9.20 2.77 8.96
C VAL A 576 8.71 3.71 7.84
N LEU A 577 9.62 4.19 7.00
CA LEU A 577 9.31 5.08 5.89
C LEU A 577 8.62 4.36 4.72
N TRP A 578 9.00 3.10 4.44
CA TRP A 578 8.24 2.21 3.55
C TRP A 578 6.81 2.00 4.07
N GLY A 579 6.65 1.77 5.39
CA GLY A 579 5.35 1.71 6.05
C GLY A 579 4.54 3.00 5.90
N SER A 580 5.18 4.18 5.91
CA SER A 580 4.48 5.45 5.67
C SER A 580 3.88 5.55 4.27
N MET A 581 4.58 5.00 3.26
CA MET A 581 4.09 4.96 1.88
C MET A 581 2.87 4.03 1.76
N SER A 582 2.94 2.83 2.34
CA SER A 582 1.88 1.81 2.23
C SER A 582 0.69 2.01 3.16
N HIS A 583 0.83 2.71 4.29
CA HIS A 583 -0.25 2.89 5.28
C HIS A 583 -0.86 4.31 5.32
N VAL A 584 -0.13 5.34 4.86
CA VAL A 584 -0.58 6.74 4.89
C VAL A 584 -0.79 7.32 3.50
N ILE A 585 0.16 7.10 2.58
CA ILE A 585 0.17 7.78 1.27
C ILE A 585 -0.59 6.98 0.18
N ALA A 586 -0.49 5.65 0.19
CA ALA A 586 -1.15 4.76 -0.78
C ALA A 586 -1.71 3.49 -0.10
N PRO A 587 -2.65 3.61 0.85
CA PRO A 587 -3.26 2.47 1.53
C PRO A 587 -4.04 1.54 0.60
N SER A 588 -4.21 0.29 1.04
CA SER A 588 -5.12 -0.65 0.42
C SER A 588 -6.58 -0.15 0.50
N VAL A 589 -7.37 -0.49 -0.51
CA VAL A 589 -8.79 -0.07 -0.63
C VAL A 589 -9.71 -1.25 -0.29
N SER A 590 -10.94 -1.02 0.14
CA SER A 590 -11.92 -2.12 0.25
C SER A 590 -12.18 -2.79 -1.12
N HIS A 591 -12.50 -4.09 -1.14
CA HIS A 591 -12.77 -4.89 -2.36
C HIS A 591 -13.79 -4.37 -3.39
N ARG A 592 -14.65 -3.40 -3.04
CA ARG A 592 -15.75 -2.96 -3.93
C ARG A 592 -15.27 -1.97 -4.97
N ALA A 593 -16.01 -1.87 -6.08
CA ALA A 593 -15.90 -0.74 -6.99
C ALA A 593 -16.50 0.52 -6.33
N HIS A 594 -15.69 1.58 -6.19
CA HIS A 594 -16.11 2.86 -5.61
C HIS A 594 -16.20 3.92 -6.69
N HIS A 595 -17.41 4.19 -7.19
CA HIS A 595 -17.61 5.19 -8.23
C HIS A 595 -17.80 6.60 -7.65
N TYR A 596 -17.40 7.60 -8.41
CA TYR A 596 -17.71 8.99 -8.10
C TYR A 596 -19.19 9.30 -8.42
N TYR A 597 -19.84 10.06 -7.54
CA TYR A 597 -21.19 10.58 -7.70
C TYR A 597 -21.23 12.07 -7.33
N ASP A 598 -21.98 12.89 -8.10
CA ASP A 598 -22.10 14.34 -7.85
C ASP A 598 -22.86 14.70 -6.57
N LYS A 599 -23.80 13.85 -6.16
CA LYS A 599 -24.64 14.05 -4.96
C LYS A 599 -24.61 12.80 -4.09
N LEU A 600 -24.43 12.99 -2.79
CA LEU A 600 -24.52 11.93 -1.79
C LEU A 600 -25.75 12.16 -0.92
N SER A 601 -26.72 11.25 -0.98
CA SER A 601 -27.98 11.33 -0.22
C SER A 601 -27.93 10.41 1.00
N PHE A 602 -27.55 10.99 2.14
CA PHE A 602 -27.54 10.32 3.43
C PHE A 602 -28.97 10.17 3.96
N GLN A 603 -29.42 8.93 4.14
CA GLN A 603 -30.70 8.59 4.74
C GLN A 603 -30.46 8.10 6.17
N LEU A 604 -30.68 8.98 7.15
CA LEU A 604 -30.47 8.70 8.56
C LEU A 604 -31.72 8.04 9.17
N TYR A 605 -31.63 6.75 9.47
CA TYR A 605 -32.68 5.95 10.11
C TYR A 605 -32.35 5.77 11.60
N PHE A 606 -32.93 6.61 12.45
CA PHE A 606 -32.72 6.53 13.90
C PHE A 606 -33.71 5.52 14.50
N VAL A 607 -33.20 4.40 14.97
CA VAL A 607 -33.99 3.29 15.53
C VAL A 607 -33.94 3.34 17.06
N THR A 608 -35.11 3.39 17.70
CA THR A 608 -35.27 3.59 19.15
C THR A 608 -36.16 2.51 19.76
N GLN A 609 -35.98 2.14 21.03
CA GLN A 609 -36.88 1.16 21.69
C GLN A 609 -38.32 1.66 21.74
N GLU A 610 -38.53 2.88 22.22
CA GLU A 610 -39.84 3.53 22.36
C GLU A 610 -39.96 4.77 21.47
N LYS A 611 -41.19 5.17 21.16
CA LYS A 611 -41.47 6.34 20.31
C LYS A 611 -41.04 7.64 20.99
N VAL A 612 -39.94 8.25 20.52
CA VAL A 612 -39.46 9.56 20.99
C VAL A 612 -40.50 10.64 20.65
N ARG A 613 -41.20 11.15 21.68
CA ARG A 613 -42.25 12.17 21.51
C ARG A 613 -41.73 13.61 21.42
N ASN A 614 -40.51 13.87 21.87
CA ASN A 614 -39.90 15.20 21.92
C ASN A 614 -38.50 15.21 21.31
N MET A 615 -38.30 16.00 20.25
CA MET A 615 -36.98 16.16 19.61
C MET A 615 -35.90 16.69 20.58
N LYS A 616 -36.29 17.43 21.63
CA LYS A 616 -35.37 17.92 22.68
C LYS A 616 -34.80 16.82 23.59
N GLN A 617 -35.40 15.63 23.59
CA GLN A 617 -34.92 14.46 24.34
C GLN A 617 -34.12 13.50 23.47
N PHE A 618 -33.88 13.85 22.19
CA PHE A 618 -33.16 13.01 21.26
C PHE A 618 -31.65 12.99 21.61
N PRO A 619 -31.03 11.82 21.88
CA PRO A 619 -29.69 11.76 22.44
C PRO A 619 -28.55 11.93 21.41
N VAL A 620 -28.88 12.11 20.12
CA VAL A 620 -27.88 12.29 19.05
C VAL A 620 -27.72 13.77 18.73
N ASN A 621 -26.48 14.27 18.74
CA ASN A 621 -26.18 15.59 18.18
C ASN A 621 -26.18 15.51 16.65
N VAL A 622 -27.37 15.65 16.06
CA VAL A 622 -27.58 15.61 14.60
C VAL A 622 -26.67 16.60 13.87
N LYS A 623 -26.37 17.77 14.46
CA LYS A 623 -25.52 18.78 13.84
C LYS A 623 -24.09 18.24 13.63
N SER A 624 -23.42 17.77 14.68
CA SER A 624 -22.06 17.22 14.57
C SER A 624 -22.03 15.97 13.67
N VAL A 625 -23.09 15.16 13.64
CA VAL A 625 -23.24 14.07 12.66
C VAL A 625 -23.31 14.59 11.22
N THR A 626 -24.13 15.61 10.93
CA THR A 626 -24.22 16.18 9.57
C THR A 626 -22.94 16.90 9.13
N GLU A 627 -22.26 17.61 10.03
CA GLU A 627 -20.97 18.27 9.76
C GLU A 627 -19.86 17.23 9.53
N GLY A 628 -19.83 16.18 10.36
CA GLY A 628 -18.89 15.07 10.22
C GLY A 628 -19.09 14.26 8.94
N LEU A 629 -20.33 13.89 8.60
CA LEU A 629 -20.64 13.23 7.33
C LEU A 629 -20.32 14.13 6.12
N SER A 630 -20.56 15.43 6.23
CA SER A 630 -20.17 16.41 5.19
C SER A 630 -18.65 16.49 5.01
N SER A 631 -17.84 16.16 6.03
CA SER A 631 -16.38 16.20 5.93
C SER A 631 -15.77 15.13 5.02
N VAL A 632 -16.51 14.02 4.79
CA VAL A 632 -16.13 12.88 3.93
C VAL A 632 -16.18 13.24 2.44
N LEU A 633 -16.92 14.28 2.07
CA LEU A 633 -17.13 14.67 0.67
C LEU A 633 -15.89 15.38 0.08
N LEU A 634 -15.66 15.12 -1.21
CA LEU A 634 -14.79 15.97 -2.02
C LEU A 634 -15.46 17.32 -2.28
N GLN A 635 -14.67 18.36 -2.51
CA GLN A 635 -15.12 19.76 -2.64
C GLN A 635 -16.24 19.99 -3.66
N PHE A 636 -16.34 19.15 -4.70
CA PHE A 636 -17.33 19.27 -5.78
C PHE A 636 -18.62 18.48 -5.52
N GLN A 637 -18.63 17.56 -4.55
CA GLN A 637 -19.80 16.74 -4.22
C GLN A 637 -20.79 17.50 -3.34
N LYS A 638 -22.09 17.22 -3.48
CA LYS A 638 -23.14 17.89 -2.71
C LYS A 638 -23.81 16.90 -1.74
N PRO A 639 -23.81 17.18 -0.42
CA PRO A 639 -24.53 16.36 0.54
C PRO A 639 -26.02 16.68 0.51
N MET A 640 -26.84 15.65 0.62
CA MET A 640 -28.27 15.74 0.89
C MET A 640 -28.57 14.88 2.12
N PHE A 641 -29.35 15.40 3.07
CA PHE A 641 -29.70 14.68 4.29
C PHE A 641 -31.20 14.47 4.37
N SER A 642 -31.61 13.24 4.68
CA SER A 642 -32.98 12.91 5.10
C SER A 642 -32.93 12.18 6.43
N GLN A 643 -33.96 12.37 7.26
CA GLN A 643 -34.02 11.85 8.63
C GLN A 643 -35.35 11.14 8.82
N ARG A 644 -35.30 9.91 9.34
CA ARG A 644 -36.46 9.07 9.65
C ARG A 644 -36.28 8.50 11.05
N MET A 645 -37.30 8.68 11.89
CA MET A 645 -37.35 8.09 13.23
C MET A 645 -38.16 6.80 13.15
N LEU A 646 -37.60 5.70 13.62
CA LEU A 646 -38.23 4.39 13.70
C LEU A 646 -38.26 3.92 15.16
N SER A 647 -39.32 3.25 15.56
CA SER A 647 -39.44 2.67 16.90
C SER A 647 -39.68 1.17 16.83
N LEU A 648 -38.89 0.41 17.58
CA LEU A 648 -39.01 -1.04 17.72
C LEU A 648 -40.38 -1.45 18.32
N SER A 649 -41.01 -0.58 19.12
CA SER A 649 -42.35 -0.86 19.66
C SER A 649 -43.48 -0.67 18.65
N GLU A 650 -43.25 0.04 17.54
CA GLU A 650 -44.26 0.32 16.51
C GLU A 650 -44.12 -0.58 15.27
N ASP A 651 -42.93 -1.13 15.01
CA ASP A 651 -42.65 -2.04 13.90
C ASP A 651 -42.21 -3.43 14.41
N PRO A 652 -43.14 -4.42 14.47
CA PRO A 652 -42.83 -5.78 14.90
C PRO A 652 -41.78 -6.49 14.04
N ALA A 653 -41.66 -6.11 12.76
CA ALA A 653 -40.76 -6.76 11.83
C ALA A 653 -39.32 -6.24 12.00
N LEU A 654 -39.16 -4.93 12.24
CA LEU A 654 -37.88 -4.33 12.66
C LEU A 654 -37.45 -4.85 14.04
N MET A 655 -38.37 -5.02 14.99
CA MET A 655 -38.08 -5.65 16.28
C MET A 655 -37.64 -7.10 16.13
N MET A 656 -38.30 -7.88 15.26
CA MET A 656 -37.88 -9.24 14.94
C MET A 656 -36.46 -9.27 14.34
N ALA A 657 -36.13 -8.36 13.42
CA ALA A 657 -34.78 -8.23 12.86
C ALA A 657 -33.73 -7.93 13.93
N PHE A 658 -33.99 -6.95 14.81
CA PHE A 658 -33.11 -6.62 15.93
C PHE A 658 -32.92 -7.79 16.90
N SER A 659 -34.00 -8.47 17.30
CA SER A 659 -33.96 -9.61 18.21
C SER A 659 -33.18 -10.80 17.62
N ILE A 660 -33.36 -11.09 16.34
CA ILE A 660 -32.66 -12.18 15.64
C ILE A 660 -31.17 -11.85 15.46
N ALA A 661 -30.79 -10.59 15.33
CA ALA A 661 -29.38 -10.16 15.23
C ALA A 661 -28.66 -10.08 16.59
N ARG A 662 -29.38 -9.89 17.71
CA ARG A 662 -28.77 -9.73 19.04
C ARG A 662 -28.09 -11.02 19.51
N ARG A 663 -26.83 -10.89 19.93
CA ARG A 663 -25.96 -11.96 20.43
C ARG A 663 -25.21 -11.49 21.69
N ALA A 664 -24.58 -12.43 22.38
CA ALA A 664 -23.65 -12.15 23.45
C ALA A 664 -22.38 -12.99 23.25
N ALA A 665 -21.21 -12.42 23.53
CA ALA A 665 -19.93 -13.12 23.48
C ALA A 665 -19.04 -12.73 24.66
N ALA A 666 -18.28 -13.69 25.18
CA ALA A 666 -17.21 -13.43 26.12
C ALA A 666 -15.99 -12.89 25.34
N VAL A 667 -15.56 -11.67 25.65
CA VAL A 667 -14.37 -11.03 25.09
C VAL A 667 -13.27 -11.06 26.16
N PRO A 668 -12.07 -11.61 25.85
CA PRO A 668 -10.92 -11.51 26.74
C PRO A 668 -10.32 -10.11 26.69
N LEU A 669 -10.04 -9.55 27.85
CA LEU A 669 -9.26 -8.34 28.06
C LEU A 669 -8.05 -8.71 28.90
N LEU A 670 -6.84 -8.40 28.41
CA LEU A 670 -5.64 -8.42 29.22
C LEU A 670 -5.53 -7.05 29.91
N LEU A 671 -5.54 -7.05 31.24
CA LEU A 671 -5.30 -5.84 32.01
C LEU A 671 -3.79 -5.58 32.14
N VAL A 672 -3.44 -4.31 32.39
CA VAL A 672 -2.06 -3.80 32.48
C VAL A 672 -1.20 -4.56 33.51
N ASN A 673 -1.83 -5.09 34.55
CA ASN A 673 -1.22 -5.92 35.58
C ASN A 673 -0.99 -7.40 35.15
N GLY A 674 -1.15 -7.72 33.86
CA GLY A 674 -1.04 -9.08 33.32
C GLY A 674 -2.23 -10.00 33.64
N THR A 675 -3.29 -9.50 34.27
CA THR A 675 -4.45 -10.35 34.62
C THR A 675 -5.46 -10.42 33.46
N TYR A 676 -5.91 -11.63 33.16
CA TYR A 676 -6.96 -11.88 32.17
C TYR A 676 -8.34 -11.67 32.82
N LYS A 677 -9.11 -10.72 32.28
CA LYS A 677 -10.50 -10.46 32.63
C LYS A 677 -11.37 -10.79 31.43
N SER A 678 -12.34 -11.69 31.57
CA SER A 678 -13.36 -11.90 30.55
C SER A 678 -14.57 -11.01 30.84
N THR A 679 -15.02 -10.27 29.84
CA THR A 679 -16.25 -9.47 29.92
C THR A 679 -17.25 -10.00 28.90
N VAL A 680 -18.54 -10.02 29.23
CA VAL A 680 -19.59 -10.45 28.30
C VAL A 680 -20.15 -9.22 27.58
N HIS A 681 -19.99 -9.17 26.26
CA HIS A 681 -20.44 -8.07 25.42
C HIS A 681 -21.72 -8.49 24.70
N THR A 682 -22.78 -7.70 24.85
CA THR A 682 -23.97 -7.73 24.02
C THR A 682 -23.70 -7.02 22.70
N TYR A 683 -23.94 -7.70 21.58
CA TYR A 683 -23.69 -7.15 20.25
C TYR A 683 -24.78 -7.52 19.24
N LEU A 684 -24.90 -6.73 18.17
CA LEU A 684 -25.65 -7.10 16.97
C LEU A 684 -24.70 -7.75 15.96
N ASP A 685 -25.07 -8.92 15.46
CA ASP A 685 -24.46 -9.52 14.28
C ASP A 685 -24.87 -8.72 13.04
N SER A 686 -23.90 -8.02 12.44
CA SER A 686 -24.16 -7.09 11.34
C SER A 686 -24.64 -7.78 10.06
N ALA A 687 -24.16 -8.99 9.78
CA ALA A 687 -24.53 -9.74 8.58
C ALA A 687 -25.95 -10.32 8.69
N ILE A 688 -26.30 -10.84 9.86
CA ILE A 688 -27.67 -11.29 10.15
C ILE A 688 -28.64 -10.11 10.11
N LEU A 689 -28.28 -8.97 10.73
CA LEU A 689 -29.09 -7.76 10.72
C LEU A 689 -29.34 -7.26 9.30
N GLN A 690 -28.29 -7.17 8.48
CA GLN A 690 -28.38 -6.74 7.09
C GLN A 690 -29.37 -7.59 6.30
N HIS A 691 -29.25 -8.91 6.39
CA HIS A 691 -30.12 -9.86 5.70
C HIS A 691 -31.59 -9.70 6.12
N GLN A 692 -31.89 -9.48 7.40
CA GLN A 692 -33.28 -9.23 7.82
C GLN A 692 -33.78 -7.86 7.34
N LEU A 693 -33.01 -6.78 7.51
CA LEU A 693 -33.40 -5.43 7.05
C LEU A 693 -33.66 -5.39 5.53
N GLN A 694 -32.83 -6.09 4.73
CA GLN A 694 -33.04 -6.22 3.29
C GLN A 694 -34.40 -6.85 2.96
N ARG A 695 -34.78 -7.95 3.61
CA ARG A 695 -36.09 -8.62 3.41
C ARG A 695 -37.28 -7.71 3.76
N LEU A 696 -37.15 -6.85 4.77
CA LEU A 696 -38.16 -5.83 5.08
C LEU A 696 -38.25 -4.77 3.97
N SER A 697 -37.10 -4.39 3.42
CA SER A 697 -36.98 -3.35 2.39
C SER A 697 -37.46 -3.76 0.99
N GLU A 698 -37.54 -5.07 0.69
CA GLU A 698 -38.07 -5.57 -0.60
C GLU A 698 -39.52 -5.13 -0.86
N HIS A 699 -40.28 -4.85 0.20
CA HIS A 699 -41.65 -4.33 0.11
C HIS A 699 -41.71 -2.80 -0.04
N ASN A 700 -40.61 -2.07 0.21
CA ASN A 700 -40.54 -0.62 0.21
C ASN A 700 -39.27 -0.09 -0.48
N SER A 701 -39.21 -0.26 -1.81
CA SER A 701 -38.45 0.60 -2.74
C SER A 701 -36.98 0.95 -2.42
N LEU A 702 -36.22 0.07 -1.78
CA LEU A 702 -34.75 0.20 -1.64
C LEU A 702 -33.96 -0.49 -2.77
N LYS A 703 -34.60 -0.71 -3.93
CA LYS A 703 -33.88 -0.96 -5.17
C LYS A 703 -33.38 0.37 -5.72
N GLY A 704 -32.11 0.66 -5.47
CA GLY A 704 -31.36 1.70 -6.17
C GLY A 704 -31.28 1.36 -7.66
N GLY A 705 -32.34 1.65 -8.41
CA GLY A 705 -32.36 1.47 -9.85
C GLY A 705 -31.35 2.43 -10.47
N HIS A 706 -30.34 1.89 -11.16
CA HIS A 706 -29.40 2.70 -11.90
C HIS A 706 -30.14 3.47 -12.99
N SER A 707 -30.49 4.72 -12.71
CA SER A 707 -30.70 5.70 -13.78
C SER A 707 -29.38 5.82 -14.55
N ASN A 708 -29.45 5.94 -15.88
CA ASN A 708 -28.28 5.89 -16.77
C ASN A 708 -27.29 7.07 -16.62
N HIS A 709 -27.38 7.83 -15.52
CA HIS A 709 -26.47 8.90 -15.13
C HIS A 709 -26.11 8.71 -13.65
N ARG A 710 -24.82 8.51 -13.34
CA ARG A 710 -24.22 8.33 -11.99
C ARG A 710 -24.32 9.61 -11.11
N SER A 711 -25.52 10.18 -11.00
CA SER A 711 -25.77 11.55 -10.50
C SER A 711 -26.09 11.64 -9.02
N THR A 712 -26.51 10.55 -8.36
CA THR A 712 -26.81 10.51 -6.92
C THR A 712 -26.58 9.10 -6.37
N LEU A 713 -25.84 9.00 -5.26
CA LEU A 713 -25.73 7.78 -4.45
C LEU A 713 -26.61 7.90 -3.21
N GLU A 714 -27.45 6.91 -2.95
CA GLU A 714 -28.20 6.81 -1.69
C GLU A 714 -27.41 6.01 -0.65
N ILE A 715 -27.31 6.55 0.57
CA ILE A 715 -26.49 6.01 1.65
C ILE A 715 -27.40 5.82 2.88
N PRO A 716 -28.00 4.63 3.07
CA PRO A 716 -28.81 4.35 4.24
C PRO A 716 -27.93 4.06 5.46
N ILE A 717 -28.08 4.89 6.49
CA ILE A 717 -27.38 4.78 7.77
C ILE A 717 -28.40 4.42 8.86
N PHE A 718 -28.35 3.19 9.35
CA PHE A 718 -29.19 2.72 10.44
C PHE A 718 -28.49 2.94 11.78
N TRP A 719 -29.05 3.81 12.61
CA TRP A 719 -28.49 4.23 13.88
C TRP A 719 -29.36 3.72 15.03
N PHE A 720 -28.93 2.61 15.64
CA PHE A 720 -29.64 1.96 16.73
C PHE A 720 -29.27 2.60 18.08
N ILE A 721 -30.28 3.12 18.78
CA ILE A 721 -30.15 3.76 20.08
C ILE A 721 -30.74 2.82 21.14
N HIS A 722 -29.93 2.41 22.10
CA HIS A 722 -30.27 1.46 23.15
C HIS A 722 -29.83 1.99 24.53
N SER A 723 -30.47 1.52 25.60
CA SER A 723 -30.05 1.84 26.96
C SER A 723 -28.87 0.96 27.42
N GLU A 724 -28.98 -0.36 27.22
CA GLU A 724 -27.91 -1.32 27.50
C GLU A 724 -26.70 -1.13 26.56
N PRO A 725 -25.46 -1.38 27.01
CA PRO A 725 -24.27 -1.37 26.17
C PRO A 725 -24.42 -2.32 24.97
N LEU A 726 -24.32 -1.77 23.76
CA LEU A 726 -24.52 -2.51 22.52
C LEU A 726 -23.38 -2.21 21.54
N LEU A 727 -22.72 -3.26 21.06
CA LEU A 727 -21.70 -3.19 20.02
C LEU A 727 -22.19 -3.86 18.72
N LEU A 728 -21.43 -3.70 17.65
CA LEU A 728 -21.53 -4.46 16.40
C LEU A 728 -20.39 -5.47 16.35
N ASP A 729 -20.70 -6.71 15.98
CA ASP A 729 -19.70 -7.77 15.76
C ASP A 729 -18.63 -7.86 16.87
N LYS A 730 -19.08 -7.84 18.14
CA LYS A 730 -18.28 -7.88 19.39
C LYS A 730 -17.41 -6.65 19.69
N HIS A 731 -16.97 -5.87 18.69
CA HIS A 731 -15.90 -4.88 18.87
C HIS A 731 -16.16 -3.49 18.27
N TYR A 732 -17.20 -3.28 17.46
CA TYR A 732 -17.37 -2.05 16.70
C TYR A 732 -18.52 -1.18 17.22
N GLN A 733 -18.38 0.14 17.09
CA GLN A 733 -19.49 1.09 17.28
C GLN A 733 -20.26 1.36 15.98
N ALA A 734 -19.61 1.19 14.83
CA ALA A 734 -20.19 1.34 13.50
C ALA A 734 -19.51 0.41 12.50
N LYS A 735 -20.21 0.02 11.44
CA LYS A 735 -19.68 -0.86 10.38
C LYS A 735 -20.27 -0.56 9.00
N SER A 736 -19.42 -0.59 7.98
CA SER A 736 -19.81 -0.57 6.57
C SER A 736 -20.26 -1.96 6.11
N LEU A 737 -21.43 -2.06 5.49
CA LEU A 737 -21.98 -3.28 4.89
C LEU A 737 -22.22 -3.05 3.39
N SER A 738 -22.59 -4.08 2.62
CA SER A 738 -22.60 -4.00 1.15
C SER A 738 -23.57 -2.95 0.58
N ASN A 739 -24.62 -2.59 1.30
CA ASN A 739 -25.63 -1.62 0.85
C ASN A 739 -26.15 -0.68 1.96
N MET A 740 -25.48 -0.63 3.13
CA MET A 740 -25.89 0.19 4.27
C MET A 740 -24.72 0.40 5.24
N VAL A 741 -24.83 1.42 6.08
CA VAL A 741 -23.98 1.61 7.27
C VAL A 741 -24.84 1.35 8.51
N VAL A 742 -24.29 0.63 9.49
CA VAL A 742 -24.94 0.42 10.79
C VAL A 742 -24.12 1.10 11.88
N VAL A 743 -24.78 1.81 12.78
CA VAL A 743 -24.20 2.49 13.96
C VAL A 743 -24.99 2.06 15.19
N VAL A 744 -24.30 1.82 16.31
CA VAL A 744 -24.92 1.54 17.61
C VAL A 744 -24.51 2.61 18.63
N GLN A 745 -25.48 3.11 19.38
CA GLN A 745 -25.32 4.09 20.44
C GLN A 745 -25.95 3.56 21.73
N SER A 746 -25.24 3.70 22.84
CA SER A 746 -25.66 3.30 24.19
C SER A 746 -25.69 4.52 25.13
N GLU A 747 -26.18 4.40 26.37
CA GLU A 747 -26.12 5.51 27.33
C GLU A 747 -24.73 5.72 27.98
N VAL A 748 -23.85 4.72 27.90
CA VAL A 748 -22.52 4.72 28.51
C VAL A 748 -21.55 5.66 27.78
N ASP A 749 -20.98 6.62 28.51
CA ASP A 749 -20.02 7.61 28.02
C ASP A 749 -18.54 7.19 28.15
N SER A 750 -18.27 6.09 28.87
CA SER A 750 -16.93 5.55 29.10
C SER A 750 -16.93 4.02 29.15
N TRP A 751 -16.34 3.38 28.14
CA TRP A 751 -16.25 1.93 28.01
C TRP A 751 -14.82 1.46 27.80
N GLU A 752 -14.37 0.46 28.58
CA GLU A 752 -13.06 -0.18 28.44
C GLU A 752 -12.98 -0.92 27.09
N SER A 753 -12.22 -0.38 26.13
CA SER A 753 -12.00 -1.05 24.85
C SER A 753 -10.97 -2.18 24.95
N HIS A 754 -10.89 -2.98 23.87
CA HIS A 754 -9.85 -3.99 23.69
C HIS A 754 -8.50 -3.40 23.24
N LEU A 755 -8.41 -2.08 23.07
CA LEU A 755 -7.21 -1.36 22.66
C LEU A 755 -6.56 -0.70 23.87
N GLN A 756 -5.24 -0.64 23.87
CA GLN A 756 -4.43 0.06 24.87
C GLN A 756 -3.56 1.14 24.23
N CYS A 757 -3.22 2.14 25.03
CA CYS A 757 -2.16 3.11 24.79
C CYS A 757 -1.37 3.30 26.09
N ASN A 758 -0.04 3.25 26.00
CA ASN A 758 0.91 3.56 27.08
C ASN A 758 0.55 2.88 28.42
N GLY A 759 0.21 1.59 28.34
CA GLY A 759 -0.19 0.79 29.51
C GLY A 759 -1.52 1.21 30.13
N ARG A 760 -2.48 1.73 29.36
CA ARG A 760 -3.87 2.02 29.80
C ARG A 760 -4.86 1.64 28.70
N SER A 761 -6.03 1.12 29.08
CA SER A 761 -7.10 0.84 28.11
C SER A 761 -7.67 2.14 27.54
N ILE A 762 -7.90 2.18 26.23
CA ILE A 762 -8.52 3.33 25.55
C ILE A 762 -10.02 3.32 25.89
N LEU A 763 -10.53 4.46 26.35
CA LEU A 763 -11.93 4.62 26.76
C LEU A 763 -12.79 5.10 25.59
N TRP A 764 -13.79 4.31 25.21
CA TRP A 764 -14.74 4.63 24.16
C TRP A 764 -16.01 5.30 24.71
N ASP A 765 -16.44 6.37 24.05
CA ASP A 765 -17.74 7.02 24.30
C ASP A 765 -18.79 6.29 23.44
N LEU A 766 -19.57 5.38 24.04
CA LEU A 766 -20.68 4.67 23.34
C LEU A 766 -21.91 5.57 23.16
N ARG A 767 -21.96 6.71 23.86
CA ARG A 767 -23.04 7.70 23.79
C ARG A 767 -22.88 8.66 22.60
N ARG A 768 -21.67 8.82 22.08
CA ARG A 768 -21.38 9.64 20.88
C ARG A 768 -20.47 8.91 19.88
N PRO A 769 -20.94 7.86 19.19
CA PRO A 769 -20.17 7.10 18.21
C PRO A 769 -19.96 7.83 16.87
N VAL A 770 -19.84 9.17 16.89
CA VAL A 770 -19.76 10.04 15.71
C VAL A 770 -18.51 9.70 14.87
N LYS A 771 -17.35 9.56 15.53
CA LYS A 771 -16.10 9.17 14.89
C LYS A 771 -16.20 7.85 14.13
N ALA A 772 -16.74 6.82 14.78
CA ALA A 772 -16.92 5.50 14.18
C ALA A 772 -17.91 5.53 13.02
N ALA A 773 -19.02 6.27 13.16
CA ALA A 773 -19.99 6.45 12.08
C ALA A 773 -19.38 7.11 10.84
N ILE A 774 -18.47 8.08 11.02
CA ILE A 774 -17.76 8.75 9.93
C ILE A 774 -16.75 7.81 9.27
N ALA A 775 -15.96 7.06 10.05
CA ALA A 775 -15.04 6.04 9.52
C ALA A 775 -15.78 4.97 8.69
N ALA A 776 -16.86 4.39 9.22
CA ALA A 776 -17.67 3.39 8.52
C ALA A 776 -18.38 3.97 7.27
N THR A 777 -18.75 5.25 7.30
CA THR A 777 -19.34 5.90 6.11
C THR A 777 -18.29 6.21 5.05
N ALA A 778 -17.06 6.58 5.43
CA ALA A 778 -15.96 6.76 4.48
C ALA A 778 -15.59 5.43 3.80
N GLU A 779 -15.53 4.33 4.54
CA GLU A 779 -15.38 2.99 3.96
C GLU A 779 -16.51 2.67 2.97
N TYR A 780 -17.78 2.96 3.32
CA TYR A 780 -18.93 2.70 2.45
C TYR A 780 -18.91 3.52 1.15
N VAL A 781 -18.56 4.81 1.25
CA VAL A 781 -18.67 5.78 0.14
C VAL A 781 -17.49 5.72 -0.83
N SER A 782 -16.29 5.43 -0.32
CA SER A 782 -15.05 5.57 -1.09
C SER A 782 -14.02 4.46 -0.83
N GLY A 783 -14.33 3.48 0.03
CA GLY A 783 -13.43 2.37 0.34
C GLY A 783 -12.23 2.76 1.18
N LEU A 784 -12.27 3.92 1.85
CA LEU A 784 -11.23 4.35 2.80
C LEU A 784 -11.18 3.39 3.99
N LEU A 785 -10.07 2.67 4.14
CA LEU A 785 -9.83 1.72 5.22
C LEU A 785 -8.96 2.34 6.33
N PRO A 786 -9.03 1.83 7.58
CA PRO A 786 -8.19 2.29 8.67
C PRO A 786 -6.70 2.19 8.34
N SER A 787 -5.91 3.19 8.72
CA SER A 787 -4.49 3.28 8.35
C SER A 787 -3.62 2.11 8.84
N HIS A 788 -4.04 1.34 9.84
CA HIS A 788 -3.31 0.11 10.22
C HIS A 788 -3.51 -1.06 9.26
N LEU A 789 -4.51 -1.03 8.38
CA LEU A 789 -4.95 -2.20 7.64
C LEU A 789 -4.40 -2.17 6.20
N ALA A 790 -3.54 -3.13 5.85
CA ALA A 790 -2.99 -3.29 4.49
C ALA A 790 -3.18 -4.73 3.99
N TYR A 791 -3.25 -4.92 2.67
CA TYR A 791 -3.19 -6.26 2.06
C TYR A 791 -1.74 -6.60 1.71
N SER A 792 -1.28 -7.79 2.10
CA SER A 792 0.05 -8.28 1.74
C SER A 792 -0.06 -9.33 0.62
N PRO A 793 0.35 -9.01 -0.63
CA PRO A 793 0.35 -9.97 -1.74
C PRO A 793 1.20 -11.22 -1.46
N ALA A 794 2.29 -11.06 -0.70
CA ALA A 794 3.18 -12.15 -0.31
C ALA A 794 2.51 -13.19 0.59
N HIS A 795 1.57 -12.76 1.45
CA HIS A 795 0.88 -13.63 2.42
C HIS A 795 -0.56 -14.01 1.98
N GLU A 796 -1.11 -13.37 0.95
CA GLU A 796 -2.53 -13.43 0.55
C GLU A 796 -3.53 -13.04 1.66
N THR A 797 -3.11 -12.23 2.64
CA THR A 797 -3.91 -11.84 3.81
C THR A 797 -3.86 -10.36 4.08
N ALA A 798 -4.89 -9.85 4.74
CA ALA A 798 -4.84 -8.54 5.38
C ALA A 798 -3.90 -8.61 6.61
N THR A 799 -2.96 -7.68 6.68
CA THR A 799 -1.98 -7.48 7.76
C THR A 799 -2.31 -6.19 8.50
N GLU A 800 -2.04 -6.16 9.80
CA GLU A 800 -2.19 -4.97 10.65
C GLU A 800 -0.81 -4.39 10.99
N ASP A 801 -0.67 -3.06 10.92
CA ASP A 801 0.44 -2.28 11.50
C ASP A 801 -0.12 -1.03 12.19
N TRP A 802 -0.17 -1.08 13.51
CA TRP A 802 -0.76 -0.03 14.33
C TRP A 802 0.08 1.25 14.40
N THR A 803 1.32 1.25 13.87
CA THR A 803 2.26 2.37 13.90
C THR A 803 1.67 3.68 13.35
N TRP A 804 0.91 3.62 12.26
CA TRP A 804 0.31 4.81 11.62
C TRP A 804 -1.14 5.11 12.05
N SER A 805 -1.67 4.46 13.10
CA SER A 805 -3.00 4.75 13.65
C SER A 805 -3.03 6.00 14.56
N VAL A 806 -2.41 7.08 14.11
CA VAL A 806 -2.15 8.32 14.86
C VAL A 806 -2.71 9.58 14.20
N GLY A 807 -2.67 10.71 14.91
CA GLY A 807 -3.17 12.00 14.44
C GLY A 807 -4.68 12.21 14.66
N CYS A 808 -5.14 13.45 14.50
CA CYS A 808 -6.50 13.89 14.85
C CYS A 808 -7.55 13.56 13.76
N ASN A 809 -7.73 12.27 13.43
CA ASN A 809 -8.54 11.81 12.30
C ASN A 809 -9.38 10.55 12.62
N PRO A 810 -10.48 10.25 11.89
CA PRO A 810 -11.44 9.23 12.29
C PRO A 810 -10.91 7.78 12.27
N LEU A 811 -9.76 7.54 11.64
CA LEU A 811 -9.12 6.23 11.52
C LEU A 811 -8.03 5.98 12.56
N SER A 812 -7.55 7.05 13.23
CA SER A 812 -6.62 6.98 14.35
C SER A 812 -7.25 6.25 15.54
N ILE A 813 -6.45 5.63 16.40
CA ILE A 813 -6.92 5.16 17.73
C ILE A 813 -6.43 6.05 18.88
N THR A 814 -5.44 6.90 18.63
CA THR A 814 -4.76 7.66 19.69
C THR A 814 -5.48 8.95 20.08
N SER A 815 -6.28 9.53 19.18
CA SER A 815 -7.14 10.69 19.44
C SER A 815 -8.63 10.37 19.29
N LYS A 816 -9.53 11.26 19.70
CA LYS A 816 -10.97 11.17 19.39
C LYS A 816 -11.34 11.72 18.01
N GLY A 817 -10.58 12.70 17.50
CA GLY A 817 -10.83 13.46 16.26
C GLY A 817 -11.50 12.72 15.09
N TRP A 818 -12.56 13.31 14.51
CA TRP A 818 -13.24 12.80 13.31
C TRP A 818 -13.04 13.60 12.01
N GLN A 819 -12.22 14.66 12.00
CA GLN A 819 -11.93 15.43 10.79
C GLN A 819 -10.96 14.66 9.88
N LEU A 820 -11.26 14.53 8.58
CA LEU A 820 -10.32 13.96 7.61
C LEU A 820 -9.15 14.90 7.34
N SER A 821 -7.93 14.34 7.28
CA SER A 821 -6.73 15.02 6.76
C SER A 821 -6.72 15.04 5.22
N GLU A 822 -5.90 15.90 4.63
CA GLU A 822 -5.71 15.97 3.18
C GLU A 822 -5.16 14.65 2.60
N PHE A 823 -4.32 13.89 3.34
CA PHE A 823 -3.97 12.51 2.95
C PHE A 823 -5.22 11.65 2.73
N GLN A 824 -6.17 11.68 3.65
CA GLN A 824 -7.38 10.88 3.57
C GLN A 824 -8.31 11.38 2.45
N ARG A 825 -8.40 12.70 2.22
CA ARG A 825 -9.12 13.27 1.06
C ARG A 825 -8.51 12.87 -0.27
N ASP A 826 -7.18 12.90 -0.37
CA ASP A 826 -6.45 12.47 -1.55
C ASP A 826 -6.64 10.97 -1.82
N VAL A 827 -6.64 10.13 -0.78
CA VAL A 827 -6.98 8.70 -0.89
C VAL A 827 -8.43 8.50 -1.36
N ILE A 828 -9.41 9.22 -0.79
CA ILE A 828 -10.82 9.18 -1.25
C ILE A 828 -10.92 9.50 -2.74
N ALA A 829 -10.26 10.58 -3.19
CA ALA A 829 -10.27 10.97 -4.59
C ALA A 829 -9.53 9.95 -5.47
N ARG A 830 -8.41 9.39 -5.00
CA ARG A 830 -7.63 8.37 -5.71
C ARG A 830 -8.43 7.07 -5.86
N ASN A 831 -9.22 6.66 -4.87
CA ASN A 831 -10.03 5.44 -4.94
C ASN A 831 -11.10 5.50 -6.04
N TYR A 832 -11.73 6.66 -6.25
CA TYR A 832 -12.63 6.89 -7.38
C TYR A 832 -11.90 6.83 -8.73
N ILE A 833 -10.70 7.42 -8.81
CA ILE A 833 -9.86 7.41 -10.02
C ILE A 833 -9.41 5.98 -10.34
N ILE A 834 -8.88 5.26 -9.34
CA ILE A 834 -8.44 3.86 -9.43
C ILE A 834 -9.58 2.98 -9.93
N THR A 835 -10.79 3.12 -9.37
CA THR A 835 -11.96 2.36 -9.82
C THR A 835 -12.25 2.62 -11.30
N ALA A 836 -12.37 3.89 -11.71
CA ALA A 836 -12.70 4.24 -13.10
C ALA A 836 -11.60 3.83 -14.10
N VAL A 837 -10.33 3.93 -13.72
CA VAL A 837 -9.20 3.49 -14.56
C VAL A 837 -9.18 1.97 -14.66
N GLU A 838 -9.33 1.24 -13.56
CA GLU A 838 -9.38 -0.23 -13.54
C GLU A 838 -10.54 -0.78 -14.38
N GLU A 839 -11.76 -0.24 -14.23
CA GLU A 839 -12.91 -0.59 -15.07
C GLU A 839 -12.61 -0.32 -16.55
N SER A 840 -12.00 0.83 -16.87
CA SER A 840 -11.63 1.15 -18.25
C SER A 840 -10.58 0.20 -18.82
N ILE A 841 -9.59 -0.23 -18.04
CA ILE A 841 -8.59 -1.24 -18.44
C ILE A 841 -9.29 -2.57 -18.76
N GLN A 842 -10.18 -3.04 -17.89
CA GLN A 842 -10.93 -4.28 -18.13
C GLN A 842 -11.80 -4.20 -19.40
N ILE A 843 -12.48 -3.07 -19.63
CA ILE A 843 -13.27 -2.85 -20.85
C ILE A 843 -12.36 -2.88 -22.09
N ILE A 844 -11.23 -2.18 -22.07
CA ILE A 844 -10.27 -2.17 -23.19
C ILE A 844 -9.66 -3.56 -23.43
N ASN A 845 -9.15 -4.22 -22.39
CA ASN A 845 -8.56 -5.56 -22.51
C ASN A 845 -9.59 -6.58 -23.02
N SER A 846 -10.84 -6.53 -22.57
CA SER A 846 -11.92 -7.40 -23.09
C SER A 846 -12.22 -7.14 -24.57
N ALA A 847 -12.18 -5.89 -25.02
CA ALA A 847 -12.36 -5.52 -26.43
C ALA A 847 -11.14 -5.92 -27.30
N ILE A 848 -9.92 -5.84 -26.76
CA ILE A 848 -8.70 -6.31 -27.43
C ILE A 848 -8.71 -7.83 -27.57
N GLN A 849 -9.11 -8.58 -26.53
CA GLN A 849 -9.29 -10.05 -26.58
C GLN A 849 -10.28 -10.49 -27.68
N GLN A 850 -11.35 -9.72 -27.90
CA GLN A 850 -12.25 -9.96 -29.05
C GLN A 850 -11.53 -9.74 -30.40
N LEU A 851 -10.75 -8.66 -30.54
CA LEU A 851 -9.94 -8.39 -31.75
C LEU A 851 -8.77 -9.40 -31.95
N ILE A 852 -8.29 -10.03 -30.88
CA ILE A 852 -7.31 -11.12 -30.92
C ILE A 852 -7.93 -12.41 -31.48
N THR A 853 -9.21 -12.66 -31.15
CA THR A 853 -9.98 -13.82 -31.63
C THR A 853 -10.30 -13.70 -33.12
N GLU A 854 -10.51 -12.48 -33.63
CA GLU A 854 -10.89 -12.20 -35.01
C GLU A 854 -9.73 -12.30 -36.01
N ARG A 855 -9.86 -13.22 -36.98
CA ARG A 855 -8.83 -13.50 -37.99
C ARG A 855 -8.89 -12.52 -39.15
N THR A 856 -7.73 -12.04 -39.61
CA THR A 856 -7.67 -11.18 -40.79
C THR A 856 -7.89 -11.97 -42.07
N SER A 857 -8.67 -11.41 -43.01
CA SER A 857 -8.94 -12.02 -44.32
C SER A 857 -9.00 -10.97 -45.43
N GLU A 858 -8.56 -11.34 -46.63
CA GLU A 858 -8.57 -10.43 -47.80
C GLU A 858 -9.97 -9.84 -48.08
N ARG A 859 -11.02 -10.63 -47.88
CA ARG A 859 -12.42 -10.21 -48.03
C ARG A 859 -12.86 -9.21 -46.96
N GLY A 860 -12.43 -9.41 -45.71
CA GLY A 860 -12.69 -8.50 -44.59
C GLY A 860 -11.93 -7.17 -44.69
N PHE A 861 -10.79 -7.12 -45.39
CA PHE A 861 -9.91 -5.95 -45.40
C PHE A 861 -10.61 -4.65 -45.80
N LYS A 862 -11.46 -4.64 -46.84
CA LYS A 862 -12.15 -3.43 -47.30
C LYS A 862 -13.16 -2.91 -46.27
N LEU A 863 -13.84 -3.81 -45.55
CA LEU A 863 -14.80 -3.47 -44.49
C LEU A 863 -14.06 -2.97 -43.24
N PHE A 864 -13.02 -3.69 -42.81
CA PHE A 864 -12.18 -3.29 -41.71
C PHE A 864 -11.51 -1.93 -41.95
N LYS A 865 -10.96 -1.68 -43.15
CA LYS A 865 -10.27 -0.42 -43.48
C LYS A 865 -11.19 0.81 -43.42
N ALA A 866 -12.52 0.63 -43.54
CA ALA A 866 -13.49 1.70 -43.32
C ALA A 866 -13.70 2.03 -41.83
N GLN A 867 -13.51 1.06 -40.93
CA GLN A 867 -13.67 1.20 -39.47
C GLN A 867 -12.35 1.49 -38.73
N GLU A 868 -11.19 1.13 -39.31
CA GLU A 868 -9.84 1.29 -38.74
C GLU A 868 -9.62 2.69 -38.15
N ARG A 869 -10.01 3.75 -38.88
CA ARG A 869 -9.88 5.15 -38.40
C ARG A 869 -10.68 5.40 -37.12
N VAL A 870 -11.92 4.90 -37.05
CA VAL A 870 -12.80 5.08 -35.89
C VAL A 870 -12.26 4.32 -34.68
N LEU A 871 -11.76 3.10 -34.88
CA LEU A 871 -11.13 2.31 -33.82
C LEU A 871 -9.89 3.00 -33.25
N VAL A 872 -8.98 3.49 -34.11
CA VAL A 872 -7.77 4.21 -33.69
C VAL A 872 -8.13 5.52 -32.97
N GLU A 873 -9.12 6.27 -33.47
CA GLU A 873 -9.58 7.50 -32.82
C GLU A 873 -10.16 7.25 -31.43
N LYS A 874 -11.02 6.23 -31.28
CA LYS A 874 -11.61 5.85 -29.98
C LYS A 874 -10.56 5.31 -29.01
N TYR A 875 -9.63 4.48 -29.46
CA TYR A 875 -8.51 3.99 -28.64
C TYR A 875 -7.64 5.15 -28.14
N ASN A 876 -7.21 6.02 -29.05
CA ASN A 876 -6.39 7.19 -28.71
C ASN A 876 -7.11 8.16 -27.75
N SER A 877 -8.44 8.27 -27.85
CA SER A 877 -9.24 9.03 -26.88
C SER A 877 -9.06 8.50 -25.45
N VAL A 878 -9.15 7.18 -25.25
CA VAL A 878 -8.99 6.54 -23.94
C VAL A 878 -7.56 6.69 -23.42
N VAL A 879 -6.55 6.40 -24.25
CA VAL A 879 -5.13 6.59 -23.88
C VAL A 879 -4.82 8.05 -23.55
N SER A 880 -5.44 9.02 -24.23
CA SER A 880 -5.28 10.44 -23.92
C SER A 880 -5.88 10.83 -22.57
N LEU A 881 -6.96 10.15 -22.13
CA LEU A 881 -7.58 10.37 -20.83
C LEU A 881 -6.75 9.72 -19.71
N TRP A 882 -6.23 8.51 -19.90
CA TRP A 882 -5.27 7.90 -18.97
C TRP A 882 -4.03 8.78 -18.76
N ARG A 883 -3.44 9.30 -19.85
CA ARG A 883 -2.30 10.24 -19.78
C ARG A 883 -2.64 11.52 -19.01
N ARG A 884 -3.84 12.09 -19.18
CA ARG A 884 -4.30 13.26 -18.41
C ARG A 884 -4.52 12.93 -16.93
N VAL A 885 -5.07 11.77 -16.61
CA VAL A 885 -5.26 11.30 -15.23
C VAL A 885 -3.92 11.10 -14.53
N SER A 886 -2.93 10.49 -15.17
CA SER A 886 -1.57 10.38 -14.62
C SER A 886 -0.95 11.75 -14.37
N ALA A 887 -0.95 12.63 -15.40
CA ALA A 887 -0.39 13.98 -15.28
C ALA A 887 -1.04 14.83 -14.18
N MET A 888 -2.35 14.67 -13.92
CA MET A 888 -3.02 15.32 -12.79
C MET A 888 -2.70 14.67 -11.43
N SER A 889 -2.54 13.35 -11.39
CA SER A 889 -2.17 12.60 -10.18
C SER A 889 -0.76 12.98 -9.71
N LYS A 890 0.16 13.18 -10.65
CA LYS A 890 1.54 13.63 -10.44
C LYS A 890 1.67 14.97 -9.70
N GLY A 891 0.75 15.90 -9.94
CA GLY A 891 0.66 17.18 -9.20
C GLY A 891 -0.26 17.14 -7.98
N LEU A 892 -0.66 15.95 -7.52
CA LEU A 892 -1.64 15.73 -6.45
C LEU A 892 -2.99 16.46 -6.69
N ARG A 893 -3.39 16.66 -7.96
CA ARG A 893 -4.65 17.35 -8.34
C ARG A 893 -5.80 16.37 -8.54
N TYR A 894 -5.97 15.42 -7.61
CA TYR A 894 -6.96 14.35 -7.73
C TYR A 894 -8.39 14.90 -7.87
N GLY A 895 -8.73 16.01 -7.22
CA GLY A 895 -10.05 16.65 -7.36
C GLY A 895 -10.39 17.13 -8.79
N ASP A 896 -9.38 17.39 -9.63
CA ASP A 896 -9.58 17.66 -11.06
C ASP A 896 -9.57 16.38 -11.89
N ALA A 897 -8.71 15.41 -11.55
CA ALA A 897 -8.68 14.10 -12.21
C ALA A 897 -10.00 13.31 -12.05
N VAL A 898 -10.65 13.41 -10.89
CA VAL A 898 -11.98 12.83 -10.64
C VAL A 898 -13.02 13.32 -11.65
N LYS A 899 -12.91 14.56 -12.17
CA LYS A 899 -13.85 15.09 -13.19
C LYS A 899 -13.67 14.44 -14.57
N LEU A 900 -12.56 13.72 -14.79
CA LEU A 900 -12.29 13.00 -16.03
C LEU A 900 -12.89 11.58 -16.03
N THR A 901 -13.32 11.05 -14.88
CA THR A 901 -13.75 9.63 -14.75
C THR A 901 -14.97 9.30 -15.60
N SER A 902 -15.98 10.19 -15.66
CA SER A 902 -17.16 10.01 -16.49
C SER A 902 -16.86 10.05 -17.99
N MET A 903 -15.94 10.92 -18.42
CA MET A 903 -15.45 10.94 -19.81
C MET A 903 -14.61 9.71 -20.15
N LEU A 904 -13.88 9.15 -19.18
CA LEU A 904 -13.11 7.91 -19.35
C LEU A 904 -14.03 6.69 -19.51
N GLU A 905 -15.09 6.62 -18.71
CA GLU A 905 -16.16 5.61 -18.81
C GLU A 905 -16.88 5.69 -20.18
N GLU A 906 -17.27 6.90 -20.62
CA GLU A 906 -17.89 7.09 -21.94
C GLU A 906 -16.92 6.71 -23.09
N ALA A 907 -15.64 7.06 -22.97
CA ALA A 907 -14.63 6.75 -23.98
C ALA A 907 -14.32 5.24 -24.07
N SER A 908 -14.21 4.53 -22.94
CA SER A 908 -13.93 3.09 -22.92
C SER A 908 -15.09 2.28 -23.50
N HIS A 909 -16.33 2.59 -23.10
CA HIS A 909 -17.53 2.03 -23.74
C HIS A 909 -17.62 2.43 -25.22
N GLY A 910 -17.23 3.65 -25.59
CA GLY A 910 -17.15 4.11 -26.97
C GLY A 910 -16.21 3.28 -27.85
N PHE A 911 -15.06 2.85 -27.31
CA PHE A 911 -14.14 1.93 -28.00
C PHE A 911 -14.73 0.52 -28.09
N ALA A 912 -15.22 -0.05 -26.98
CA ALA A 912 -15.81 -1.39 -26.98
C ALA A 912 -17.00 -1.51 -27.94
N ASN A 913 -17.85 -0.48 -28.04
CA ASN A 913 -18.95 -0.42 -29.00
C ASN A 913 -18.46 -0.34 -30.45
N ALA A 914 -17.37 0.39 -30.73
CA ALA A 914 -16.76 0.44 -32.05
C ALA A 914 -16.14 -0.91 -32.46
N VAL A 915 -15.53 -1.63 -31.50
CA VAL A 915 -15.05 -3.02 -31.68
C VAL A 915 -16.22 -3.94 -32.01
N ASN A 916 -17.24 -4.00 -31.16
CA ASN A 916 -18.45 -4.82 -31.40
C ASN A 916 -19.08 -4.56 -32.77
N SER A 917 -19.22 -3.29 -33.16
CA SER A 917 -19.74 -2.88 -34.49
C SER A 917 -18.85 -3.35 -35.65
N THR A 918 -17.53 -3.31 -35.47
CA THR A 918 -16.57 -3.80 -36.47
C THR A 918 -16.67 -5.32 -36.61
N ILE A 919 -16.72 -6.05 -35.49
CA ILE A 919 -16.86 -7.51 -35.46
C ILE A 919 -18.19 -7.94 -36.10
N SER A 920 -19.31 -7.30 -35.75
CA SER A 920 -20.61 -7.60 -36.37
C SER A 920 -20.63 -7.35 -37.90
N SER A 921 -19.78 -6.45 -38.38
CA SER A 921 -19.61 -6.19 -39.82
C SER A 921 -18.73 -7.23 -40.54
N LEU A 922 -17.82 -7.90 -39.81
CA LEU A 922 -16.87 -8.87 -40.36
C LEU A 922 -17.38 -10.33 -40.26
N HIS A 923 -18.08 -10.67 -39.17
CA HIS A 923 -18.55 -12.03 -38.89
C HIS A 923 -19.40 -12.64 -40.03
N PRO A 924 -20.33 -11.93 -40.71
CA PRO A 924 -21.06 -12.49 -41.85
C PRO A 924 -20.15 -12.93 -43.01
N VAL A 925 -19.08 -12.18 -43.28
CA VAL A 925 -18.13 -12.45 -44.39
C VAL A 925 -17.25 -13.66 -44.09
N GLN A 926 -16.98 -13.94 -42.82
CA GLN A 926 -16.28 -15.15 -42.38
C GLN A 926 -17.21 -16.38 -42.36
N CYS A 927 -18.47 -16.20 -41.98
CA CYS A 927 -19.45 -17.29 -41.93
C CYS A 927 -20.02 -17.71 -43.30
N THR A 928 -19.88 -16.91 -44.35
CA THR A 928 -20.22 -17.32 -45.73
C THR A 928 -19.29 -18.40 -46.25
N ARG A 929 -19.60 -19.66 -45.92
CA ARG A 929 -18.90 -20.85 -46.39
C ARG A 929 -19.14 -21.05 -47.89
N GLU A 930 -18.22 -20.56 -48.71
CA GLU A 930 -18.21 -20.87 -50.14
C GLU A 930 -18.09 -22.38 -50.36
N ARG A 931 -19.22 -23.01 -50.70
CA ARG A 931 -19.20 -24.30 -51.39
C ARG A 931 -18.70 -24.05 -52.81
N LYS A 932 -17.39 -24.20 -53.01
CA LYS A 932 -16.88 -24.53 -54.34
C LYS A 932 -17.55 -25.83 -54.77
N VAL A 933 -18.49 -25.71 -55.70
CA VAL A 933 -18.99 -26.87 -56.44
C VAL A 933 -17.92 -27.16 -57.48
N ASP A 934 -16.98 -28.03 -57.14
CA ASP A 934 -16.06 -28.61 -58.13
C ASP A 934 -16.90 -29.50 -59.05
N VAL A 935 -17.46 -28.88 -60.09
CA VAL A 935 -17.96 -29.60 -61.25
C VAL A 935 -16.74 -30.14 -61.97
N GLN A 936 -16.31 -31.35 -61.59
CA GLN A 936 -15.43 -32.15 -62.41
C GLN A 936 -16.15 -32.45 -63.72
N LEU A 937 -15.91 -31.59 -64.72
CA LEU A 937 -16.24 -31.82 -66.13
C LEU A 937 -15.30 -32.90 -66.65
N ASP A 938 -15.57 -34.12 -66.21
CA ASP A 938 -14.86 -35.32 -66.61
C ASP A 938 -15.12 -35.51 -68.12
N LEU A 939 -14.07 -35.41 -68.95
CA LEU A 939 -14.20 -35.43 -70.43
C LEU A 939 -14.87 -36.74 -70.94
N THR A 940 -14.87 -37.77 -70.11
CA THR A 940 -15.56 -39.06 -70.26
C THR A 940 -17.09 -38.94 -70.26
N THR A 941 -17.67 -37.88 -69.68
CA THR A 941 -19.13 -37.64 -69.67
C THR A 941 -19.67 -37.05 -70.98
N ILE A 942 -18.82 -36.39 -71.77
CA ILE A 942 -19.18 -35.80 -73.07
C ILE A 942 -19.73 -36.85 -74.05
N PRO A 943 -19.10 -38.03 -74.28
CA PRO A 943 -19.69 -39.07 -75.12
C PRO A 943 -20.99 -39.67 -74.54
N ALA A 944 -21.17 -39.69 -73.21
CA ALA A 944 -22.41 -40.15 -72.59
C ALA A 944 -23.56 -39.15 -72.86
N PHE A 945 -23.32 -37.85 -72.71
CA PHE A 945 -24.28 -36.81 -73.09
C PHE A 945 -24.59 -36.82 -74.59
N LEU A 946 -23.59 -37.02 -75.46
CA LEU A 946 -23.82 -37.18 -76.91
C LEU A 946 -24.66 -38.42 -77.24
N ALA A 947 -24.42 -39.55 -76.58
CA ALA A 947 -25.20 -40.77 -76.76
C ALA A 947 -26.66 -40.57 -76.33
N VAL A 948 -26.90 -39.93 -75.18
CA VAL A 948 -28.24 -39.58 -74.69
C VAL A 948 -28.94 -38.58 -75.64
N PHE A 949 -28.21 -37.59 -76.15
CA PHE A 949 -28.75 -36.62 -77.10
C PHE A 949 -29.09 -37.25 -78.46
N LEU A 950 -28.27 -38.19 -78.95
CA LEU A 950 -28.57 -38.98 -80.14
C LEU A 950 -29.79 -39.90 -79.94
N LEU A 951 -29.92 -40.53 -78.77
CA LEU A 951 -31.08 -41.35 -78.40
C LEU A 951 -32.36 -40.51 -78.33
N LEU A 952 -32.31 -39.34 -77.70
CA LEU A 952 -33.42 -38.38 -77.66
C LEU A 952 -33.77 -37.87 -79.06
N TRP A 953 -32.78 -37.56 -79.91
CA TRP A 953 -33.02 -37.17 -81.29
C TRP A 953 -33.66 -38.27 -82.13
N PHE A 954 -33.32 -39.55 -81.89
CA PHE A 954 -33.95 -40.70 -82.54
C PHE A 954 -35.37 -40.96 -82.04
N LEU A 955 -35.62 -40.82 -80.73
CA LEU A 955 -36.92 -41.01 -80.09
C LEU A 955 -37.91 -39.89 -80.39
N LEU A 956 -37.43 -38.63 -80.46
CA LEU A 956 -38.24 -37.44 -80.77
C LEU A 956 -38.33 -37.15 -82.28
N ARG A 957 -37.75 -38.01 -83.13
CA ARG A 957 -37.82 -37.86 -84.58
C ARG A 957 -39.28 -38.00 -85.04
N PRO A 958 -39.90 -36.95 -85.62
CA PRO A 958 -41.34 -36.95 -85.88
C PRO A 958 -41.69 -38.05 -86.90
N ARG A 959 -42.48 -39.04 -86.46
CA ARG A 959 -43.08 -40.04 -87.35
C ARG A 959 -44.04 -39.31 -88.30
N ARG A 960 -43.83 -39.45 -89.61
CA ARG A 960 -44.70 -38.85 -90.63
C ARG A 960 -46.16 -39.28 -90.39
N PRO A 961 -47.14 -38.35 -90.42
CA PRO A 961 -48.54 -38.72 -90.26
C PRO A 961 -48.98 -39.60 -91.43
N LYS A 962 -49.66 -40.72 -91.13
CA LYS A 962 -50.40 -41.47 -92.16
C LYS A 962 -51.60 -40.62 -92.58
N PRO A 963 -51.86 -40.42 -93.89
CA PRO A 963 -53.06 -39.72 -94.32
C PRO A 963 -54.30 -40.55 -94.00
N LYS A 964 -55.35 -39.90 -93.49
CA LYS A 964 -56.72 -40.46 -93.54
C LYS A 964 -57.27 -40.23 -94.94
N ILE A 965 -57.80 -41.29 -95.54
CA ILE A 965 -58.77 -41.21 -96.64
C ILE A 965 -60.05 -41.81 -96.06
N ASN A 966 -61.14 -41.03 -96.15
CA ASN A 966 -62.52 -41.25 -95.68
C ASN A 966 -62.80 -42.53 -94.88
#